data_AF-A0A078J4J5-F1
#
_entry.id   AF-A0A078J4J5-F1
#
_cell.length_a   1.000
_cell.length_b   1.000
_cell.length_c   1.000
_cell.angle_alpha   90.00
_cell.angle_beta   90.00
_cell.angle_gamma   90.00
#
_symmetry.space_group_name_H-M   'P 1'
#
loop_
_entity.id
_entity.type
_entity.pdbx_description
1 polymer ?
#
loop_
_entity_poly.entity_id
_entity_poly.type
_entity_poly.pdbx_seq_one_letter_code
_entity_poly.pdbx_strand_id
1 'polypeptide(L)'
;MITYMQDNPSMFRLRASKFLLLYVLILSQFLSTQLLAQRSKSPWQTLTGEAPLIIARGGFSGMFPDSSVTAYSFVSATSVPDAVLWCDVQLTKDGVGISFPDVTMYKDSNVKMLTLNGKTLTFLTESLLRTGSPLTSPPKISKACSHDAFYAQHNLSMSRFLLSVSKTVIIDYLSSPELKFFRDIGSRFGKTGPKFVFRFLEKDEVEVSTNQTYGSLMTNLTFINMFASGVLVPKSYIWPVDEDQYLLPHTTFVQDAHKEGLQVYASGFANDFDLAYNYSYDPLAEYLSFMDNGNFSVDGVVSDFPLTASSAVVLLLQRKGIFFVISKNGASGDYPGCSDLAYSKAIEDGADIIDYAIQMSSDGIPFCLNSSNLLEGTNVFQSPFINRSSTVPEIAPHAGLYSFSLRWTEIKTLRLAMTHPYSLGFNLFRNPREKSSEKIVSLYDFLILANKSSSLVGVLISVENVAYLREKQGIDVVKEVLYAFKEAYYINATKRVMIQSSNNPVLVDFKKQSPYEIVYQVEKNVGDIVDSAIEEIKKFADAVVVSRLSVYSTRNFFLTGQTHLVEKLHKFNLPVYVKTFRNEFVSQPWDFFSDATVEINTYVAGAGVSGTITEFPLTAARYKRNRCLTRKDHPPYMPLVKPAGLLGFVNHDSPHPAFTADDVTEPPLPPVTFRTPPNIPGPLSTDEKAPNSKTRLTPPLLLPALAMALASLLLLSSLSIL
;
A
#
# COMPACT_ATOMS: atom_id res chain seq x y z
N MET A 1 -83.06 11.36 38.23
CA MET A 1 -82.54 10.05 38.67
C MET A 1 -81.05 10.25 38.94
N ILE A 2 -80.67 10.25 40.22
CA ILE A 2 -79.29 10.46 40.68
C ILE A 2 -78.48 9.22 40.34
N THR A 3 -77.32 9.37 39.71
CA THR A 3 -76.21 8.43 39.95
C THR A 3 -74.85 9.12 39.86
N TYR A 4 -74.17 9.04 40.99
CA TYR A 4 -72.76 9.30 41.25
C TYR A 4 -71.82 8.69 40.20
N MET A 5 -70.76 9.41 39.84
CA MET A 5 -69.47 8.81 39.48
C MET A 5 -68.42 9.46 40.39
N GLN A 6 -67.97 8.68 41.38
CA GLN A 6 -66.86 9.00 42.27
C GLN A 6 -65.58 9.20 41.47
N ASP A 7 -64.93 10.35 41.66
CA ASP A 7 -63.53 10.52 41.32
C ASP A 7 -62.69 9.54 42.14
N ASN A 8 -62.05 8.60 41.44
CA ASN A 8 -61.27 7.53 42.04
C ASN A 8 -59.80 8.01 42.24
N PRO A 9 -59.34 8.25 43.48
CA PRO A 9 -58.00 8.79 43.75
C PRO A 9 -56.85 7.83 43.39
N SER A 10 -57.17 6.58 43.07
CA SER A 10 -56.18 5.59 42.60
C SER A 10 -55.71 5.85 41.16
N MET A 11 -56.56 6.42 40.29
CA MET A 11 -56.19 6.73 38.89
C MET A 11 -55.27 7.94 38.78
N PHE A 12 -55.39 8.92 39.68
CA PHE A 12 -54.48 10.06 39.75
C PHE A 12 -53.08 9.65 40.24
N ARG A 13 -52.99 8.75 41.24
CA ARG A 13 -51.72 8.19 41.70
C ARG A 13 -51.03 7.33 40.65
N LEU A 14 -51.78 6.56 39.85
CA LEU A 14 -51.21 5.74 38.79
C LEU A 14 -50.70 6.58 37.60
N ARG A 15 -51.41 7.67 37.24
CA ARG A 15 -50.93 8.61 36.21
C ARG A 15 -49.71 9.39 36.69
N ALA A 16 -49.71 9.92 37.91
CA ALA A 16 -48.58 10.64 38.47
C ALA A 16 -47.33 9.74 38.60
N SER A 17 -47.49 8.47 38.99
CA SER A 17 -46.40 7.49 39.06
C SER A 17 -45.79 7.18 37.68
N LYS A 18 -46.63 7.07 36.63
CA LYS A 18 -46.15 6.89 35.25
C LYS A 18 -45.39 8.11 34.72
N PHE A 19 -45.83 9.34 35.04
CA PHE A 19 -45.10 10.56 34.67
C PHE A 19 -43.78 10.69 35.43
N LEU A 20 -43.73 10.30 36.70
CA LEU A 20 -42.50 10.30 37.50
C LEU A 20 -41.49 9.28 36.96
N LEU A 21 -41.93 8.07 36.59
CA LEU A 21 -41.07 7.05 35.97
C LEU A 21 -40.54 7.50 34.59
N LEU A 22 -41.38 8.14 33.78
CA LEU A 22 -40.96 8.68 32.48
C LEU A 22 -39.95 9.82 32.64
N TYR A 23 -40.17 10.69 33.63
CA TYR A 23 -39.26 11.80 33.95
C TYR A 23 -37.92 11.28 34.48
N VAL A 24 -37.91 10.25 35.32
CA VAL A 24 -36.68 9.59 35.81
C VAL A 24 -35.96 8.83 34.68
N LEU A 25 -36.67 8.23 33.73
CA LEU A 25 -36.08 7.62 32.53
C LEU A 25 -35.47 8.66 31.58
N ILE A 26 -36.11 9.81 31.41
CA ILE A 26 -35.57 10.91 30.62
C ILE A 26 -34.38 11.54 31.33
N LEU A 27 -34.42 11.71 32.65
CA LEU A 27 -33.29 12.18 33.45
C LEU A 27 -32.14 11.16 33.50
N SER A 28 -32.40 9.86 33.52
CA SER A 28 -31.33 8.85 33.45
C SER A 28 -30.70 8.78 32.07
N GLN A 29 -31.47 9.02 31.00
CA GLN A 29 -30.93 9.21 29.65
C GLN A 29 -30.14 10.51 29.52
N PHE A 30 -30.57 11.60 30.15
CA PHE A 30 -29.84 12.88 30.18
C PHE A 30 -28.59 12.85 31.08
N LEU A 31 -28.60 12.07 32.17
CA LEU A 31 -27.44 11.90 33.06
C LEU A 31 -26.40 10.97 32.41
N SER A 32 -26.85 9.98 31.63
CA SER A 32 -25.97 9.12 30.81
C SER A 32 -25.33 9.89 29.66
N THR A 33 -26.04 10.85 29.05
CA THR A 33 -25.45 11.73 28.02
C THR A 33 -24.52 12.79 28.61
N GLN A 34 -24.71 13.23 29.86
CA GLN A 34 -23.78 14.16 30.52
C GLN A 34 -22.54 13.48 31.11
N LEU A 35 -22.61 12.22 31.54
CA LEU A 35 -21.40 11.44 31.91
C LEU A 35 -20.58 10.99 30.69
N LEU A 36 -21.20 10.84 29.50
CA LEU A 36 -20.49 10.66 28.23
C LEU A 36 -19.98 11.99 27.61
N ALA A 37 -20.51 13.14 28.04
CA ALA A 37 -20.09 14.46 27.58
C ALA A 37 -18.84 15.00 28.27
N GLN A 38 -18.24 14.23 29.19
CA GLN A 38 -16.86 14.43 29.64
C GLN A 38 -15.87 13.60 28.79
N ARG A 39 -16.21 13.34 27.52
CA ARG A 39 -15.23 12.87 26.52
C ARG A 39 -14.08 13.87 26.48
N SER A 40 -12.87 13.33 26.62
CA SER A 40 -11.59 14.03 26.47
C SER A 40 -11.65 15.09 25.37
N LYS A 41 -11.05 16.27 25.60
CA LYS A 41 -10.85 17.33 24.60
C LYS A 41 -9.98 16.89 23.41
N SER A 42 -9.47 15.66 23.42
CA SER A 42 -8.66 15.10 22.36
C SER A 42 -9.50 14.53 21.21
N PRO A 43 -9.08 14.72 19.94
CA PRO A 43 -9.68 14.02 18.81
C PRO A 43 -9.42 12.51 18.81
N TRP A 44 -8.44 12.02 19.58
CA TRP A 44 -7.99 10.63 19.55
C TRP A 44 -8.75 9.77 20.57
N GLN A 45 -9.16 8.57 20.14
CA GLN A 45 -9.77 7.56 20.98
C GLN A 45 -8.74 6.56 21.52
N THR A 46 -7.50 7.02 21.72
CA THR A 46 -6.44 6.24 22.37
C THR A 46 -6.70 6.17 23.87
N LEU A 47 -6.05 5.23 24.58
CA LEU A 47 -6.26 5.08 26.03
C LEU A 47 -5.94 6.37 26.80
N THR A 48 -4.90 7.07 26.35
CA THR A 48 -4.43 8.31 26.99
C THR A 48 -5.10 9.57 26.44
N GLY A 49 -5.79 9.46 25.30
CA GLY A 49 -6.21 10.61 24.51
C GLY A 49 -5.06 11.32 23.79
N GLU A 50 -3.81 10.84 23.84
CA GLU A 50 -2.72 11.41 23.04
C GLU A 50 -2.76 10.88 21.60
N ALA A 51 -2.02 11.54 20.71
CA ALA A 51 -1.85 11.06 19.34
C ALA A 51 -1.21 9.66 19.31
N PRO A 52 -1.59 8.78 18.37
CA PRO A 52 -0.95 7.49 18.19
C PRO A 52 0.56 7.62 17.98
N LEU A 53 1.32 6.81 18.70
CA LEU A 53 2.78 6.78 18.64
C LEU A 53 3.26 6.15 17.32
N ILE A 54 4.22 6.80 16.66
CA ILE A 54 4.87 6.22 15.48
C ILE A 54 6.11 5.46 15.92
N ILE A 55 6.16 4.17 15.62
CA ILE A 55 7.26 3.31 15.99
C ILE A 55 7.93 2.75 14.72
N ALA A 56 9.17 3.13 14.49
CA ALA A 56 9.93 2.78 13.28
C ALA A 56 10.65 1.43 13.46
N ARG A 57 10.15 0.37 12.82
CA ARG A 57 10.70 -1.00 12.93
C ARG A 57 12.08 -1.07 12.29
N GLY A 58 13.14 -1.16 13.10
CA GLY A 58 14.49 -1.17 12.56
C GLY A 58 14.89 0.15 11.88
N GLY A 59 14.19 1.25 12.17
CA GLY A 59 14.32 2.52 11.43
C GLY A 59 13.38 2.58 10.23
N PHE A 60 13.81 3.21 9.13
CA PHE A 60 13.08 3.22 7.85
C PHE A 60 13.44 1.96 7.02
N SER A 61 13.08 0.79 7.56
CA SER A 61 13.46 -0.53 7.04
C SER A 61 12.82 -0.89 5.70
N GLY A 62 11.74 -0.21 5.31
CA GLY A 62 11.13 -0.37 3.98
C GLY A 62 11.99 0.17 2.84
N MET A 63 13.03 0.97 3.14
CA MET A 63 13.91 1.58 2.13
C MET A 63 15.39 1.27 2.33
N PHE A 64 15.82 1.03 3.57
CA PHE A 64 17.20 0.75 3.93
C PHE A 64 17.27 -0.57 4.69
N PRO A 65 18.43 -1.26 4.69
CA PRO A 65 18.59 -2.47 5.51
C PRO A 65 18.15 -2.23 6.96
N ASP A 66 17.35 -3.15 7.49
CA ASP A 66 16.81 -3.08 8.84
C ASP A 66 17.93 -2.86 9.86
N SER A 67 17.66 -2.01 10.85
CA SER A 67 18.55 -1.74 11.99
C SER A 67 19.88 -1.09 11.60
N SER A 68 20.01 -0.59 10.36
CA SER A 68 21.18 0.17 9.91
C SER A 68 21.18 1.62 10.42
N VAL A 69 22.37 2.23 10.46
CA VAL A 69 22.54 3.65 10.81
C VAL A 69 21.72 4.55 9.90
N THR A 70 21.74 4.26 8.60
CA THR A 70 20.99 5.00 7.59
C THR A 70 19.50 4.88 7.86
N ALA A 71 18.99 3.67 8.13
CA ALA A 71 17.58 3.47 8.45
C ALA A 71 17.14 4.30 9.67
N TYR A 72 17.89 4.29 10.78
CA TYR A 72 17.54 5.03 11.99
C TYR A 72 17.68 6.55 11.83
N SER A 73 18.76 7.02 11.20
CA SER A 73 18.98 8.46 10.98
C SER A 73 17.94 9.08 10.05
N PHE A 74 17.48 8.32 9.06
CA PHE A 74 16.45 8.79 8.12
C PHE A 74 15.10 9.06 8.81
N VAL A 75 14.72 8.27 9.82
CA VAL A 75 13.49 8.51 10.61
C VAL A 75 13.47 9.93 11.21
N SER A 76 14.61 10.39 11.73
CA SER A 76 14.71 11.73 12.33
C SER A 76 14.48 12.85 11.31
N ALA A 77 14.73 12.60 10.03
CA ALA A 77 14.53 13.55 8.94
C ALA A 77 13.11 13.51 8.36
N THR A 78 12.39 12.40 8.50
CA THR A 78 11.15 12.14 7.75
C THR A 78 9.94 11.79 8.60
N SER A 79 10.06 11.74 9.93
CA SER A 79 8.99 11.33 10.85
C SER A 79 8.62 12.44 11.83
N VAL A 80 7.59 12.21 12.66
CA VAL A 80 7.24 13.10 13.77
C VAL A 80 8.37 13.15 14.80
N PRO A 81 8.59 14.30 15.50
CA PRO A 81 9.72 14.45 16.43
C PRO A 81 9.75 13.44 17.58
N ASP A 82 8.60 12.87 17.96
CA ASP A 82 8.44 11.93 19.05
C ASP A 82 8.37 10.46 18.59
N ALA A 83 8.73 10.19 17.33
CA ALA A 83 8.84 8.84 16.79
C ALA A 83 9.80 7.98 17.62
N VAL A 84 9.43 6.73 17.82
CA VAL A 84 10.20 5.75 18.59
C VAL A 84 11.00 4.88 17.65
N LEU A 85 12.29 4.72 17.94
CA LEU A 85 13.14 3.79 17.22
C LEU A 85 13.02 2.39 17.82
N TRP A 86 12.60 1.41 17.02
CA TRP A 86 12.48 0.01 17.44
C TRP A 86 13.77 -0.75 17.14
N CYS A 87 14.27 -1.46 18.13
CA CYS A 87 15.45 -2.32 18.06
C CYS A 87 15.06 -3.73 18.51
N ASP A 88 15.02 -4.70 17.60
CA ASP A 88 14.93 -6.13 17.93
C ASP A 88 16.31 -6.58 18.44
N VAL A 89 16.42 -6.83 19.74
CA VAL A 89 17.70 -7.17 20.37
C VAL A 89 18.00 -8.65 20.20
N GLN A 90 19.15 -8.95 19.58
CA GLN A 90 19.77 -10.27 19.59
C GLN A 90 21.06 -10.23 20.40
N LEU A 91 21.41 -11.33 21.06
CA LEU A 91 22.71 -11.47 21.73
C LEU A 91 23.68 -12.29 20.87
N THR A 92 24.91 -11.80 20.78
CA THR A 92 26.05 -12.56 20.23
C THR A 92 26.56 -13.60 21.23
N LYS A 93 27.40 -14.52 20.78
CA LYS A 93 27.98 -15.59 21.61
C LYS A 93 28.75 -15.07 22.83
N ASP A 94 29.39 -13.91 22.71
CA ASP A 94 30.12 -13.21 23.76
C ASP A 94 29.23 -12.28 24.62
N GLY A 95 27.90 -12.28 24.39
CA GLY A 95 26.93 -11.57 25.20
C GLY A 95 26.75 -10.09 24.87
N VAL A 96 27.23 -9.65 23.70
CA VAL A 96 26.98 -8.30 23.17
C VAL A 96 25.60 -8.26 22.52
N GLY A 97 24.83 -7.21 22.79
CA GLY A 97 23.54 -7.02 22.15
C GLY A 97 23.64 -6.23 20.85
N ILE A 98 22.97 -6.70 19.81
CA ILE A 98 22.86 -6.05 18.51
C ILE A 98 21.38 -5.86 18.13
N SER A 99 21.09 -4.81 17.36
CA SER A 99 19.80 -4.64 16.70
C SER A 99 19.77 -5.51 15.44
N PHE A 100 18.91 -6.51 15.40
CA PHE A 100 18.79 -7.39 14.24
C PHE A 100 17.42 -8.11 14.22
N PRO A 101 16.73 -8.17 13.07
CA PRO A 101 15.32 -8.58 13.02
C PRO A 101 15.08 -10.07 13.31
N ASP A 102 16.08 -10.94 13.12
CA ASP A 102 15.91 -12.40 13.25
C ASP A 102 17.14 -13.07 13.90
N VAL A 103 16.96 -14.12 14.71
CA VAL A 103 18.10 -14.86 15.29
C VAL A 103 18.97 -15.51 14.20
N THR A 104 18.36 -15.81 13.03
CA THR A 104 19.06 -16.30 11.86
C THR A 104 19.67 -15.15 11.07
N MET A 105 21.00 -15.08 11.03
CA MET A 105 21.72 -14.03 10.31
C MET A 105 21.52 -14.07 8.78
N TYR A 106 20.86 -15.09 8.24
CA TYR A 106 20.60 -15.21 6.79
C TYR A 106 19.59 -14.20 6.26
N LYS A 107 18.77 -13.61 7.13
CA LYS A 107 17.85 -12.53 6.82
C LYS A 107 18.55 -11.22 7.14
N ASP A 108 18.55 -10.26 6.22
CA ASP A 108 19.11 -8.91 6.42
C ASP A 108 20.63 -8.81 6.65
N SER A 109 21.40 -9.83 6.24
CA SER A 109 22.86 -9.74 6.14
C SER A 109 23.42 -10.39 4.87
N ASN A 110 24.69 -10.12 4.58
CA ASN A 110 25.43 -10.73 3.48
C ASN A 110 26.03 -12.11 3.84
N VAL A 111 25.63 -12.74 4.94
CA VAL A 111 26.22 -14.02 5.39
C VAL A 111 26.13 -15.12 4.31
N LYS A 112 25.08 -15.12 3.48
CA LYS A 112 24.97 -16.05 2.34
C LYS A 112 26.09 -15.88 1.32
N MET A 113 26.55 -14.64 1.11
CA MET A 113 27.65 -14.31 0.19
C MET A 113 29.03 -14.59 0.80
N LEU A 114 29.12 -14.70 2.13
CA LEU A 114 30.35 -14.93 2.87
C LEU A 114 30.70 -16.43 3.04
N THR A 115 29.80 -17.34 2.64
CA THR A 115 30.04 -18.79 2.69
C THR A 115 30.88 -19.30 1.51
N LEU A 116 32.07 -18.75 1.35
CA LEU A 116 33.25 -19.39 0.75
C LEU A 116 34.45 -18.90 1.59
N ASN A 117 35.22 -19.83 2.15
CA ASN A 117 36.46 -19.58 2.91
C ASN A 117 36.32 -19.21 4.39
N GLY A 118 35.76 -20.13 5.18
CA GLY A 118 36.23 -20.55 6.53
C GLY A 118 36.97 -19.55 7.45
N LYS A 119 36.63 -18.26 7.49
CA LYS A 119 37.25 -17.26 8.37
C LYS A 119 36.23 -16.69 9.35
N THR A 120 36.67 -16.60 10.60
CA THR A 120 35.93 -16.05 11.73
C THR A 120 35.63 -14.57 11.52
N LEU A 121 34.35 -14.21 11.61
CA LEU A 121 33.87 -12.83 11.48
C LEU A 121 34.16 -12.02 12.75
N THR A 122 34.70 -10.82 12.59
CA THR A 122 34.72 -9.78 13.63
C THR A 122 33.54 -8.85 13.33
N PHE A 123 32.53 -8.83 14.21
CA PHE A 123 31.37 -7.95 14.07
C PHE A 123 31.71 -6.55 14.60
N LEU A 124 31.18 -5.51 13.95
CA LEU A 124 31.18 -4.15 14.47
C LEU A 124 30.27 -4.10 15.70
N THR A 125 30.86 -4.14 16.88
CA THR A 125 30.19 -3.88 18.15
C THR A 125 30.09 -2.37 18.40
N GLU A 126 28.98 -1.95 19.02
CA GLU A 126 28.63 -0.62 19.53
C GLU A 126 29.54 0.57 19.14
N SER A 127 29.08 1.41 18.21
CA SER A 127 29.56 2.81 18.12
C SER A 127 28.45 3.87 17.94
N LEU A 128 27.17 3.47 17.85
CA LEU A 128 26.08 4.40 17.53
C LEU A 128 25.58 5.28 18.69
N LEU A 129 25.88 4.93 19.94
CA LEU A 129 25.45 5.72 21.09
C LEU A 129 26.40 6.89 21.43
N ARG A 130 27.47 7.12 20.65
CA ARG A 130 28.48 8.16 20.95
C ARG A 130 28.70 9.23 19.89
N THR A 131 28.23 9.08 18.66
CA THR A 131 28.43 10.13 17.64
C THR A 131 27.28 11.13 17.67
N GLY A 132 27.49 12.19 18.44
CA GLY A 132 26.60 13.34 18.52
C GLY A 132 26.39 14.01 17.15
N SER A 133 25.13 14.05 16.73
CA SER A 133 24.59 15.21 16.02
C SER A 133 23.71 15.96 17.02
N PRO A 134 23.62 17.30 16.98
CA PRO A 134 22.88 18.06 17.97
C PRO A 134 21.37 17.86 17.75
N LEU A 135 20.83 16.81 18.38
CA LEU A 135 19.40 16.57 18.49
C LEU A 135 18.83 17.54 19.52
N THR A 136 17.74 18.21 19.19
CA THR A 136 17.01 19.12 20.09
C THR A 136 16.30 18.40 21.24
N SER A 137 16.21 17.06 21.18
CA SER A 137 15.83 16.14 22.26
C SER A 137 16.27 14.70 21.91
N PRO A 138 16.69 13.86 22.87
CA PRO A 138 17.05 12.47 22.57
C PRO A 138 15.82 11.69 22.06
N PRO A 139 15.97 10.84 21.02
CA PRO A 139 14.86 10.04 20.49
C PRO A 139 14.39 9.00 21.52
N LYS A 140 13.10 8.69 21.50
CA LYS A 140 12.55 7.60 22.31
C LYS A 140 13.01 6.24 21.76
N ILE A 141 13.35 5.31 22.64
CA ILE A 141 13.92 4.01 22.27
C ILE A 141 13.01 2.87 22.74
N SER A 142 12.62 2.01 21.81
CA SER A 142 11.94 0.74 22.08
C SER A 142 12.90 -0.42 21.85
N LYS A 143 13.01 -1.30 22.84
CA LYS A 143 13.78 -2.55 22.78
C LYS A 143 12.80 -3.72 22.74
N ALA A 144 12.93 -4.56 21.73
CA ALA A 144 12.18 -5.80 21.64
C ALA A 144 13.08 -6.99 21.95
N CYS A 145 12.60 -7.87 22.80
CA CYS A 145 13.32 -9.03 23.29
C CYS A 145 12.51 -10.27 22.98
N SER A 146 12.96 -10.99 21.96
CA SER A 146 12.45 -12.30 21.59
C SER A 146 13.48 -13.35 22.01
N HIS A 147 13.02 -14.56 22.35
CA HIS A 147 13.87 -15.73 22.61
C HIS A 147 14.71 -15.64 23.90
N ASP A 148 14.22 -15.02 24.99
CA ASP A 148 14.96 -14.99 26.27
C ASP A 148 15.18 -16.41 26.83
N ALA A 149 14.14 -17.25 26.77
CA ALA A 149 14.24 -18.66 27.15
C ALA A 149 15.31 -19.42 26.33
N PHE A 150 15.47 -19.11 25.04
CA PHE A 150 16.50 -19.69 24.19
C PHE A 150 17.90 -19.21 24.61
N TYR A 151 18.11 -17.91 24.78
CA TYR A 151 19.40 -17.38 25.22
C TYR A 151 19.83 -17.92 26.59
N ALA A 152 18.88 -18.14 27.50
CA ALA A 152 19.15 -18.77 28.79
C ALA A 152 19.70 -20.20 28.63
N GLN A 153 19.23 -20.97 27.64
CA GLN A 153 19.78 -22.31 27.33
C GLN A 153 21.23 -22.25 26.84
N HIS A 154 21.65 -21.11 26.29
CA HIS A 154 23.00 -20.86 25.79
C HIS A 154 23.89 -20.10 26.79
N ASN A 155 23.53 -20.07 28.07
CA ASN A 155 24.24 -19.33 29.13
C ASN A 155 24.35 -17.81 28.90
N LEU A 156 23.47 -17.25 28.08
CA LEU A 156 23.32 -15.82 27.85
C LEU A 156 22.11 -15.29 28.62
N SER A 157 22.09 -13.99 28.94
CA SER A 157 20.99 -13.40 29.70
C SER A 157 20.62 -12.02 29.14
N MET A 158 19.46 -11.96 28.48
CA MET A 158 18.90 -10.71 27.96
C MET A 158 18.63 -9.73 29.10
N SER A 159 18.12 -10.24 30.22
CA SER A 159 17.88 -9.44 31.42
C SER A 159 19.14 -8.74 31.96
N ARG A 160 20.28 -9.44 32.03
CA ARG A 160 21.55 -8.82 32.46
C ARG A 160 22.03 -7.76 31.48
N PHE A 161 21.93 -8.04 30.18
CA PHE A 161 22.29 -7.10 29.14
C PHE A 161 21.46 -5.80 29.25
N LEU A 162 20.14 -5.91 29.32
CA LEU A 162 19.25 -4.74 29.40
C LEU A 162 19.46 -3.91 30.67
N LEU A 163 19.68 -4.55 31.82
CA LEU A 163 20.00 -3.85 33.07
C LEU A 163 21.38 -3.17 33.03
N SER A 164 22.30 -3.66 32.21
CA SER A 164 23.58 -2.99 31.96
C SER A 164 23.37 -1.75 31.08
N VAL A 165 22.65 -1.91 29.97
CA VAL A 165 22.36 -0.83 29.01
C VAL A 165 21.54 0.28 29.64
N SER A 166 20.58 -0.05 30.50
CA SER A 166 19.70 0.94 31.17
C SER A 166 20.45 1.91 32.09
N LYS A 167 21.69 1.61 32.47
CA LYS A 167 22.56 2.54 33.21
C LYS A 167 23.09 3.69 32.34
N THR A 168 23.08 3.50 31.02
CA THR A 168 23.68 4.40 30.04
C THR A 168 22.67 4.97 29.05
N VAL A 169 21.56 4.27 28.84
CA VAL A 169 20.54 4.61 27.84
C VAL A 169 19.16 4.52 28.49
N ILE A 170 18.31 5.51 28.23
CA ILE A 170 16.90 5.46 28.64
C ILE A 170 16.17 4.52 27.69
N ILE A 171 15.53 3.50 28.26
CA ILE A 171 14.66 2.58 27.52
C ILE A 171 13.23 3.00 27.84
N ASP A 172 12.51 3.55 26.87
CA ASP A 172 11.14 4.01 27.08
C ASP A 172 10.15 2.83 27.05
N TYR A 173 10.38 1.88 26.14
CA TYR A 173 9.53 0.73 25.94
C TYR A 173 10.37 -0.56 25.88
N LEU A 174 9.87 -1.60 26.55
CA LEU A 174 10.43 -2.93 26.50
C LEU A 174 9.33 -3.92 26.13
N SER A 175 9.42 -4.48 24.93
CA SER A 175 8.44 -5.44 24.43
C SER A 175 8.98 -6.87 24.38
N SER A 176 8.16 -7.85 24.71
CA SER A 176 8.52 -9.26 24.62
C SER A 176 7.28 -10.13 24.39
N PRO A 177 7.40 -11.22 23.62
CA PRO A 177 6.35 -12.22 23.52
C PRO A 177 6.32 -13.21 24.70
N GLU A 178 7.29 -13.14 25.63
CA GLU A 178 7.42 -14.10 26.74
C GLU A 178 6.94 -13.51 28.08
N LEU A 179 5.87 -14.04 28.66
CA LEU A 179 5.31 -13.51 29.92
C LEU A 179 6.23 -13.76 31.12
N LYS A 180 7.00 -14.85 31.11
CA LYS A 180 8.00 -15.12 32.15
C LYS A 180 9.08 -14.04 32.18
N PHE A 181 9.49 -13.52 31.03
CA PHE A 181 10.52 -12.48 30.95
C PHE A 181 10.12 -11.23 31.75
N PHE A 182 8.87 -10.77 31.63
CA PHE A 182 8.38 -9.62 32.41
C PHE A 182 8.34 -9.88 33.91
N ARG A 183 8.00 -11.11 34.34
CA ARG A 183 8.06 -11.50 35.75
C ARG A 183 9.48 -11.43 36.31
N ASP A 184 10.45 -11.90 35.51
CA ASP A 184 11.84 -12.03 35.94
C ASP A 184 12.59 -10.69 35.99
N ILE A 185 12.24 -9.76 35.08
CA ILE A 185 12.92 -8.47 34.93
C ILE A 185 12.16 -7.29 35.57
N GLY A 186 10.84 -7.37 35.70
CA GLY A 186 9.98 -6.26 36.11
C GLY A 186 10.37 -5.65 37.46
N SER A 187 10.62 -6.49 38.46
CA SER A 187 11.03 -6.05 39.81
C SER A 187 12.45 -5.46 39.87
N ARG A 188 13.26 -5.68 38.83
CA ARG A 188 14.66 -5.23 38.76
C ARG A 188 14.78 -3.83 38.17
N PHE A 189 13.77 -3.39 37.43
CA PHE A 189 13.64 -2.00 37.01
C PHE A 189 12.98 -1.18 38.12
N GLY A 190 13.52 0.01 38.39
CA GLY A 190 12.94 0.93 39.38
C GLY A 190 11.61 1.54 38.92
N LYS A 191 11.03 2.45 39.72
CA LYS A 191 9.78 3.16 39.38
C LYS A 191 9.82 3.96 38.08
N THR A 192 11.02 4.27 37.60
CA THR A 192 11.29 5.00 36.34
C THR A 192 11.74 4.04 35.22
N GLY A 193 11.39 2.76 35.33
CA GLY A 193 11.71 1.73 34.33
C GLY A 193 10.90 1.87 33.03
N PRO A 194 11.21 1.05 32.02
CA PRO A 194 10.50 1.06 30.74
C PRO A 194 9.02 0.67 30.92
N LYS A 195 8.18 1.14 30.00
CA LYS A 195 6.84 0.59 29.81
C LYS A 195 6.94 -0.81 29.21
N PHE A 196 6.40 -1.80 29.91
CA PHE A 196 6.32 -3.17 29.41
C PHE A 196 5.18 -3.32 28.41
N VAL A 197 5.47 -3.89 27.25
CA VAL A 197 4.51 -4.12 26.16
C VAL A 197 4.50 -5.59 25.77
N PHE A 198 3.43 -6.31 26.07
CA PHE A 198 3.33 -7.73 25.71
C PHE A 198 3.04 -7.90 24.22
N ARG A 199 3.90 -8.63 23.52
CA ARG A 199 3.79 -8.83 22.07
C ARG A 199 3.06 -10.13 21.78
N PHE A 200 1.89 -10.03 21.15
CA PHE A 200 1.20 -11.16 20.58
C PHE A 200 1.87 -11.55 19.25
N LEU A 201 1.98 -12.86 19.02
CA LEU A 201 2.36 -13.42 17.72
C LEU A 201 1.09 -13.88 16.99
N GLU A 202 1.16 -14.89 16.14
CA GLU A 202 -0.04 -15.45 15.49
C GLU A 202 -0.94 -16.18 16.51
N LYS A 203 -2.25 -16.23 16.22
CA LYS A 203 -3.26 -16.70 17.18
C LYS A 203 -3.09 -18.16 17.59
N ASP A 204 -2.57 -18.98 16.69
CA ASP A 204 -2.31 -20.41 16.86
C ASP A 204 -0.95 -20.72 17.50
N GLU A 205 -0.02 -19.75 17.53
CA GLU A 205 1.25 -19.91 18.21
C GLU A 205 1.09 -19.99 19.73
N VAL A 206 1.97 -20.75 20.37
CA VAL A 206 1.94 -21.02 21.81
C VAL A 206 2.94 -20.15 22.55
N GLU A 207 2.47 -19.43 23.57
CA GLU A 207 3.33 -18.70 24.49
C GLU A 207 4.03 -19.69 25.43
N VAL A 208 5.36 -19.67 25.42
CA VAL A 208 6.22 -20.68 26.05
C VAL A 208 6.12 -20.75 27.57
N SER A 209 5.70 -19.68 28.25
CA SER A 209 5.67 -19.60 29.71
C SER A 209 4.38 -20.14 30.32
N THR A 210 3.27 -20.03 29.61
CA THR A 210 1.93 -20.40 30.05
C THR A 210 1.42 -21.65 29.32
N ASN A 211 2.08 -22.05 28.23
CA ASN A 211 1.68 -23.15 27.36
C ASN A 211 0.23 -22.98 26.84
N GLN A 212 -0.16 -21.73 26.60
CA GLN A 212 -1.44 -21.35 26.01
C GLN A 212 -1.19 -20.64 24.69
N THR A 213 -2.15 -20.74 23.76
CA THR A 213 -2.05 -20.00 22.50
C THR A 213 -2.24 -18.50 22.72
N TYR A 214 -1.63 -17.67 21.88
CA TYR A 214 -1.86 -16.22 21.92
C TYR A 214 -3.33 -15.87 21.69
N GLY A 215 -4.05 -16.64 20.87
CA GLY A 215 -5.50 -16.50 20.70
C GLY A 215 -6.31 -16.82 21.97
N SER A 216 -5.83 -17.71 22.84
CA SER A 216 -6.45 -17.93 24.17
C SER A 216 -6.13 -16.77 25.10
N LEU A 217 -4.87 -16.35 25.17
CA LEU A 217 -4.41 -15.25 26.03
C LEU A 217 -5.11 -13.92 25.71
N MET A 218 -5.47 -13.68 24.45
CA MET A 218 -6.15 -12.46 24.03
C MET A 218 -7.53 -12.29 24.68
N THR A 219 -8.14 -13.38 25.19
CA THR A 219 -9.44 -13.34 25.88
C THR A 219 -9.32 -12.98 27.37
N ASN A 220 -8.11 -12.96 27.91
CA ASN A 220 -7.84 -12.68 29.33
C ASN A 220 -6.86 -11.49 29.49
N LEU A 221 -7.30 -10.32 29.02
CA LEU A 221 -6.50 -9.09 29.06
C LEU A 221 -6.22 -8.61 30.49
N THR A 222 -7.11 -8.88 31.45
CA THR A 222 -6.88 -8.59 32.88
C THR A 222 -5.63 -9.30 33.40
N PHE A 223 -5.39 -10.55 32.99
CA PHE A 223 -4.15 -11.27 33.34
C PHE A 223 -2.91 -10.62 32.74
N ILE A 224 -2.97 -10.15 31.49
CA ILE A 224 -1.86 -9.46 30.83
C ILE A 224 -1.53 -8.13 31.50
N ASN A 225 -2.54 -7.38 31.94
CA ASN A 225 -2.38 -6.11 32.65
C ASN A 225 -1.63 -6.24 34.00
N MET A 226 -1.50 -7.46 34.55
CA MET A 226 -0.68 -7.68 35.74
C MET A 226 0.83 -7.53 35.46
N PHE A 227 1.26 -7.61 34.20
CA PHE A 227 2.68 -7.63 33.80
C PHE A 227 3.05 -6.53 32.80
N ALA A 228 2.09 -6.06 32.01
CA ALA A 228 2.33 -5.11 30.93
C ALA A 228 1.39 -3.90 31.03
N SER A 229 1.89 -2.75 30.58
CA SER A 229 1.13 -1.50 30.44
C SER A 229 0.51 -1.32 29.05
N GLY A 230 0.83 -2.24 28.13
CA GLY A 230 0.27 -2.26 26.79
C GLY A 230 0.53 -3.59 26.09
N VAL A 231 -0.06 -3.72 24.92
CA VAL A 231 0.01 -4.90 24.07
C VAL A 231 0.40 -4.49 22.65
N LEU A 232 1.27 -5.25 22.01
CA LEU A 232 1.56 -5.14 20.59
C LEU A 232 0.89 -6.32 19.88
N VAL A 233 0.08 -6.06 18.87
CA VAL A 233 -0.63 -7.10 18.11
C VAL A 233 -0.43 -6.95 16.60
N PRO A 234 -0.36 -8.06 15.84
CA PRO A 234 -0.52 -8.01 14.39
C PRO A 234 -1.83 -7.34 14.00
N LYS A 235 -1.84 -6.61 12.89
CA LYS A 235 -3.02 -5.90 12.38
C LYS A 235 -4.28 -6.79 12.23
N SER A 236 -4.09 -8.08 11.97
CA SER A 236 -5.15 -9.12 11.87
C SER A 236 -5.94 -9.37 13.16
N TYR A 237 -5.42 -8.96 14.32
CA TYR A 237 -6.16 -9.01 15.59
C TYR A 237 -7.26 -7.95 15.68
N ILE A 238 -7.06 -6.83 14.98
CA ILE A 238 -7.95 -5.66 15.02
C ILE A 238 -8.85 -5.66 13.79
N TRP A 239 -8.25 -5.78 12.61
CA TRP A 239 -8.91 -5.84 11.31
C TRP A 239 -8.59 -7.17 10.62
N PRO A 240 -9.39 -8.22 10.86
CA PRO A 240 -9.21 -9.49 10.18
C PRO A 240 -9.48 -9.34 8.68
N VAL A 241 -8.83 -10.17 7.87
CA VAL A 241 -9.11 -10.30 6.43
C VAL A 241 -9.63 -11.70 6.13
N ASP A 242 -10.48 -11.82 5.11
CA ASP A 242 -10.87 -13.12 4.55
C ASP A 242 -9.82 -13.67 3.58
N GLU A 243 -10.08 -14.87 3.05
CA GLU A 243 -9.20 -15.56 2.10
C GLU A 243 -8.98 -14.77 0.80
N ASP A 244 -9.91 -13.87 0.44
CA ASP A 244 -9.85 -13.02 -0.74
C ASP A 244 -9.18 -11.66 -0.48
N GLN A 245 -8.56 -11.45 0.71
CA GLN A 245 -7.93 -10.19 1.14
C GLN A 245 -8.89 -9.00 1.29
N TYR A 246 -10.13 -9.24 1.73
CA TYR A 246 -11.05 -8.17 2.14
C TYR A 246 -11.18 -8.10 3.66
N LEU A 247 -11.34 -6.87 4.15
CA LEU A 247 -11.59 -6.61 5.57
C LEU A 247 -12.92 -7.25 6.01
N LEU A 248 -12.84 -8.00 7.10
CA LEU A 248 -13.98 -8.41 7.92
C LEU A 248 -14.30 -7.30 8.93
N PRO A 249 -15.47 -7.36 9.61
CA PRO A 249 -15.76 -6.45 10.71
C PRO A 249 -14.61 -6.43 11.74
N HIS A 250 -14.19 -5.23 12.16
CA HIS A 250 -13.15 -5.11 13.17
C HIS A 250 -13.58 -5.80 14.48
N THR A 251 -12.60 -6.26 15.25
CA THR A 251 -12.83 -6.85 16.56
C THR A 251 -13.05 -5.76 17.63
N THR A 252 -13.46 -6.17 18.82
CA THR A 252 -13.53 -5.30 20.01
C THR A 252 -12.20 -5.20 20.76
N PHE A 253 -11.13 -5.80 20.22
CA PHE A 253 -9.87 -5.97 20.94
C PHE A 253 -9.30 -4.65 21.49
N VAL A 254 -9.35 -3.58 20.69
CA VAL A 254 -8.83 -2.26 21.10
C VAL A 254 -9.62 -1.73 22.29
N GLN A 255 -10.95 -1.75 22.20
CA GLN A 255 -11.83 -1.27 23.26
C GLN A 255 -11.71 -2.14 24.53
N ASP A 256 -11.62 -3.46 24.38
CA ASP A 256 -11.46 -4.39 25.50
C ASP A 256 -10.12 -4.18 26.21
N ALA A 257 -9.03 -3.98 25.47
CA ALA A 257 -7.73 -3.64 26.03
C ALA A 257 -7.74 -2.29 26.75
N HIS A 258 -8.33 -1.26 26.14
CA HIS A 258 -8.47 0.06 26.75
C HIS A 258 -9.28 0.02 28.04
N LYS A 259 -10.35 -0.77 28.08
CA LYS A 259 -11.17 -0.97 29.29
C LYS A 259 -10.38 -1.59 30.43
N GLU A 260 -9.43 -2.48 30.12
CA GLU A 260 -8.51 -3.07 31.10
C GLU A 260 -7.29 -2.17 31.38
N GLY A 261 -7.19 -0.98 30.77
CA GLY A 261 -6.09 -0.04 30.99
C GLY A 261 -4.80 -0.35 30.23
N LEU A 262 -4.87 -1.16 29.18
CA LEU A 262 -3.75 -1.52 28.31
C LEU A 262 -3.71 -0.64 27.06
N GLN A 263 -2.57 -0.01 26.78
CA GLN A 263 -2.32 0.65 25.50
C GLN A 263 -2.22 -0.39 24.37
N VAL A 264 -2.74 -0.10 23.19
CA VAL A 264 -2.70 -1.02 22.04
C VAL A 264 -1.80 -0.48 20.94
N TYR A 265 -0.76 -1.24 20.60
CA TYR A 265 0.12 -0.97 19.47
C TYR A 265 -0.18 -2.00 18.38
N ALA A 266 -0.29 -1.55 17.13
CA ALA A 266 -0.52 -2.44 15.99
C ALA A 266 0.76 -2.60 15.14
N SER A 267 1.06 -3.81 14.67
CA SER A 267 2.21 -4.10 13.79
C SER A 267 1.81 -4.66 12.43
N GLY A 268 2.77 -4.68 11.50
CA GLY A 268 2.61 -5.24 10.16
C GLY A 268 2.23 -4.20 9.10
N PHE A 269 2.63 -2.95 9.30
CA PHE A 269 2.40 -1.87 8.34
C PHE A 269 3.62 -1.66 7.44
N ALA A 270 3.40 -1.76 6.14
CA ALA A 270 4.38 -1.53 5.09
C ALA A 270 3.67 -0.96 3.86
N ASN A 271 4.39 -0.20 3.04
CA ASN A 271 3.82 0.42 1.84
C ASN A 271 3.98 -0.45 0.59
N ASP A 272 4.86 -1.44 0.63
CA ASP A 272 5.29 -2.32 -0.46
C ASP A 272 4.81 -3.77 -0.28
N PHE A 273 3.65 -3.94 0.37
CA PHE A 273 3.06 -5.23 0.69
C PHE A 273 1.60 -5.32 0.23
N ASP A 274 1.03 -6.52 0.23
CA ASP A 274 -0.37 -6.75 -0.10
C ASP A 274 -1.28 -6.10 0.97
N LEU A 275 -1.95 -5.03 0.57
CA LEU A 275 -2.98 -4.35 1.35
C LEU A 275 -4.33 -4.98 1.06
N ALA A 276 -5.22 -4.99 2.05
CA ALA A 276 -6.60 -5.38 1.82
C ALA A 276 -7.22 -4.52 0.70
N TYR A 277 -8.00 -5.14 -0.19
CA TYR A 277 -8.57 -4.44 -1.36
C TYR A 277 -9.45 -3.24 -0.98
N ASN A 278 -10.00 -3.24 0.23
CA ASN A 278 -10.74 -2.12 0.81
C ASN A 278 -9.95 -0.80 0.89
N TYR A 279 -8.62 -0.87 0.92
CA TYR A 279 -7.74 0.30 0.95
C TYR A 279 -7.30 0.76 -0.43
N SER A 280 -7.70 0.09 -1.52
CA SER A 280 -7.38 0.51 -2.89
C SER A 280 -5.88 0.72 -3.12
N TYR A 281 -5.03 -0.12 -2.52
CA TYR A 281 -3.56 0.01 -2.52
C TYR A 281 -3.00 1.30 -1.91
N ASP A 282 -3.78 1.99 -1.07
CA ASP A 282 -3.38 3.23 -0.43
C ASP A 282 -2.90 2.97 1.01
N PRO A 283 -1.58 2.99 1.29
CA PRO A 283 -1.08 2.66 2.62
C PRO A 283 -1.56 3.68 3.66
N LEU A 284 -1.70 4.95 3.29
CA LEU A 284 -2.22 5.97 4.20
C LEU A 284 -3.69 5.70 4.59
N ALA A 285 -4.50 5.11 3.71
CA ALA A 285 -5.85 4.67 4.06
C ALA A 285 -5.83 3.56 5.12
N GLU A 286 -4.86 2.63 5.04
CA GLU A 286 -4.66 1.60 6.06
C GLU A 286 -4.31 2.24 7.40
N TYR A 287 -3.29 3.11 7.49
CA TYR A 287 -2.95 3.74 8.79
C TYR A 287 -4.14 4.50 9.41
N LEU A 288 -4.89 5.24 8.59
CA LEU A 288 -6.07 5.98 9.06
C LEU A 288 -7.15 5.05 9.64
N SER A 289 -7.31 3.83 9.12
CA SER A 289 -8.30 2.88 9.63
C SER A 289 -8.00 2.34 11.04
N PHE A 290 -6.75 2.48 11.51
CA PHE A 290 -6.33 2.11 12.87
C PHE A 290 -6.21 3.33 13.79
N MET A 291 -5.95 4.51 13.24
CA MET A 291 -5.71 5.74 14.02
C MET A 291 -6.95 6.61 14.20
N ASP A 292 -7.80 6.73 13.16
CA ASP A 292 -8.94 7.65 13.15
C ASP A 292 -10.08 7.13 12.26
N ASN A 293 -10.72 6.05 12.69
CA ASN A 293 -11.89 5.47 12.00
C ASN A 293 -13.24 5.88 12.63
N GLY A 294 -13.22 6.74 13.64
CA GLY A 294 -14.41 7.18 14.39
C GLY A 294 -14.92 6.22 15.48
N ASN A 295 -14.42 4.98 15.55
CA ASN A 295 -14.86 3.96 16.51
C ASN A 295 -13.79 3.55 17.54
N PHE A 296 -12.52 3.64 17.19
CA PHE A 296 -11.37 3.49 18.09
C PHE A 296 -10.12 4.15 17.49
N SER A 297 -9.09 4.31 18.33
CA SER A 297 -7.74 4.65 17.89
C SER A 297 -6.74 3.74 18.61
N VAL A 298 -5.83 3.09 17.87
CA VAL A 298 -4.68 2.42 18.49
C VAL A 298 -3.75 3.46 19.12
N ASP A 299 -3.07 3.11 20.21
CA ASP A 299 -2.11 3.96 20.90
C ASP A 299 -0.79 4.11 20.14
N GLY A 300 -0.53 3.26 19.14
CA GLY A 300 0.56 3.46 18.19
C GLY A 300 0.64 2.39 17.11
N VAL A 301 1.49 2.63 16.12
CA VAL A 301 1.74 1.72 15.01
C VAL A 301 3.22 1.44 14.85
N VAL A 302 3.55 0.19 14.56
CA VAL A 302 4.89 -0.27 14.20
C VAL A 302 4.95 -0.40 12.68
N SER A 303 5.81 0.39 12.05
CA SER A 303 5.84 0.58 10.61
C SER A 303 7.27 0.54 10.06
N ASP A 304 7.39 -0.02 8.85
CA ASP A 304 8.62 -0.02 8.06
C ASP A 304 8.79 1.30 7.28
N PHE A 305 7.69 2.05 7.15
CA PHE A 305 7.56 3.34 6.47
C PHE A 305 7.04 4.42 7.44
N PRO A 306 7.82 4.81 8.46
CA PRO A 306 7.37 5.73 9.50
C PRO A 306 6.94 7.10 8.98
N LEU A 307 7.36 7.51 7.77
CA LEU A 307 6.88 8.73 7.10
C LEU A 307 5.37 8.67 6.83
N THR A 308 4.88 7.57 6.23
CA THR A 308 3.46 7.42 5.89
C THR A 308 2.62 7.34 7.17
N ALA A 309 3.08 6.58 8.17
CA ALA A 309 2.45 6.53 9.49
C ALA A 309 2.39 7.94 10.14
N SER A 310 3.47 8.71 10.07
CA SER A 310 3.53 10.09 10.58
C SER A 310 2.55 11.03 9.88
N SER A 311 2.37 10.85 8.57
CA SER A 311 1.42 11.64 7.79
C SER A 311 -0.03 11.41 8.25
N ALA A 312 -0.38 10.19 8.67
CA ALA A 312 -1.72 9.84 9.14
C ALA A 312 -2.11 10.56 10.43
N VAL A 313 -1.15 10.77 11.35
CA VAL A 313 -1.38 11.46 12.63
C VAL A 313 -1.78 12.93 12.43
N VAL A 314 -1.31 13.59 11.38
CA VAL A 314 -1.53 15.05 11.20
C VAL A 314 -2.61 15.37 10.17
N LEU A 315 -3.09 14.35 9.43
CA LEU A 315 -4.10 14.49 8.39
C LEU A 315 -5.53 14.70 8.93
N LEU A 316 -5.74 15.66 9.82
CA LEU A 316 -7.08 16.10 10.18
C LEU A 316 -7.69 16.87 9.00
N LEU A 317 -8.69 16.27 8.35
CA LEU A 317 -9.37 16.79 7.17
C LEU A 317 -9.95 18.19 7.45
N GLN A 318 -9.59 19.21 6.66
CA GLN A 318 -10.44 20.38 6.34
C GLN A 318 -9.72 21.38 5.41
N ARG A 319 -10.51 21.91 4.45
CA ARG A 319 -10.25 22.87 3.34
C ARG A 319 -9.79 22.27 2.00
N LYS A 320 -10.33 22.83 0.91
CA LYS A 320 -10.10 22.42 -0.49
C LYS A 320 -8.79 23.04 -1.00
N GLY A 321 -7.85 22.21 -1.46
CA GLY A 321 -6.65 22.64 -2.20
C GLY A 321 -6.97 23.27 -3.57
N ILE A 322 -5.95 23.86 -4.19
CA ILE A 322 -6.05 24.75 -5.39
C ILE A 322 -5.90 24.00 -6.74
N PHE A 323 -5.84 22.66 -6.75
CA PHE A 323 -5.70 21.85 -7.97
C PHE A 323 -6.95 20.99 -8.28
N PHE A 324 -7.10 20.53 -9.53
CA PHE A 324 -8.19 19.64 -9.94
C PHE A 324 -7.83 18.16 -9.78
N VAL A 325 -8.72 17.39 -9.17
CA VAL A 325 -8.71 15.93 -9.18
C VAL A 325 -9.57 15.46 -10.36
N ILE A 326 -8.93 14.88 -11.36
CA ILE A 326 -9.56 14.34 -12.57
C ILE A 326 -9.48 12.82 -12.51
N SER A 327 -10.61 12.12 -12.69
CA SER A 327 -10.59 10.65 -12.77
C SER A 327 -9.90 10.17 -14.05
N LYS A 328 -9.58 8.87 -14.10
CA LYS A 328 -9.17 8.18 -15.33
C LYS A 328 -10.10 7.00 -15.58
N ASN A 329 -11.04 7.17 -16.51
CA ASN A 329 -12.18 6.31 -16.78
C ASN A 329 -13.02 6.01 -15.50
N GLY A 330 -13.21 7.01 -14.64
CA GLY A 330 -13.77 6.84 -13.29
C GLY A 330 -12.74 6.35 -12.27
N ALA A 331 -13.20 5.69 -11.19
CA ALA A 331 -12.35 5.01 -10.20
C ALA A 331 -11.91 3.64 -10.75
N SER A 332 -11.18 3.65 -11.87
CA SER A 332 -10.79 2.45 -12.61
C SER A 332 -9.72 1.59 -11.91
N GLY A 333 -9.17 2.09 -10.80
CA GLY A 333 -8.38 1.32 -9.83
C GLY A 333 -9.22 0.35 -8.99
N ASP A 334 -10.52 0.63 -8.81
CA ASP A 334 -11.41 -0.12 -7.91
C ASP A 334 -12.51 -0.89 -8.65
N TYR A 335 -12.86 -0.44 -9.86
CA TYR A 335 -13.91 -1.01 -10.71
C TYR A 335 -13.46 -1.08 -12.18
N PRO A 336 -14.12 -1.87 -13.05
CA PRO A 336 -13.87 -1.83 -14.47
C PRO A 336 -14.12 -0.40 -14.97
N GLY A 337 -13.09 0.22 -15.56
CA GLY A 337 -13.18 1.59 -16.05
C GLY A 337 -14.31 1.76 -17.05
N CYS A 338 -14.85 2.98 -17.18
CA CYS A 338 -16.00 3.29 -18.02
C CYS A 338 -17.35 2.66 -17.59
N SER A 339 -17.42 2.00 -16.43
CA SER A 339 -18.67 1.54 -15.83
C SER A 339 -19.37 2.64 -15.02
N ASP A 340 -20.67 2.46 -14.76
CA ASP A 340 -21.44 3.34 -13.89
C ASP A 340 -20.97 3.28 -12.43
N LEU A 341 -20.55 2.11 -11.95
CA LEU A 341 -19.91 1.95 -10.64
C LEU A 341 -18.61 2.74 -10.54
N ALA A 342 -17.73 2.65 -11.54
CA ALA A 342 -16.47 3.41 -11.56
C ALA A 342 -16.71 4.92 -11.51
N TYR A 343 -17.68 5.44 -12.28
CA TYR A 343 -18.01 6.87 -12.24
C TYR A 343 -18.69 7.31 -10.95
N SER A 344 -19.63 6.51 -10.43
CA SER A 344 -20.31 6.81 -9.17
C SER A 344 -19.31 6.84 -8.01
N LYS A 345 -18.38 5.89 -7.97
CA LYS A 345 -17.29 5.83 -7.00
C LYS A 345 -16.36 7.03 -7.11
N ALA A 346 -15.96 7.43 -8.33
CA ALA A 346 -15.13 8.62 -8.52
C ALA A 346 -15.78 9.91 -8.00
N ILE A 347 -17.10 10.05 -8.19
CA ILE A 347 -17.88 11.19 -7.67
C ILE A 347 -17.92 11.17 -6.14
N GLU A 348 -18.17 10.00 -5.55
CA GLU A 348 -18.21 9.79 -4.09
C GLU A 348 -16.85 10.09 -3.44
N ASP A 349 -15.78 9.60 -4.06
CA ASP A 349 -14.40 9.80 -3.61
C ASP A 349 -13.97 11.27 -3.70
N GLY A 350 -14.68 12.07 -4.48
CA GLY A 350 -14.51 13.52 -4.54
C GLY A 350 -13.64 14.00 -5.70
N ALA A 351 -13.68 13.32 -6.84
CA ALA A 351 -13.19 13.89 -8.10
C ALA A 351 -13.90 15.23 -8.39
N ASP A 352 -13.14 16.24 -8.84
CA ASP A 352 -13.72 17.50 -9.30
C ASP A 352 -14.25 17.36 -10.73
N ILE A 353 -13.56 16.55 -11.54
CA ILE A 353 -13.85 16.30 -12.95
C ILE A 353 -13.81 14.80 -13.19
N ILE A 354 -14.84 14.28 -13.87
CA ILE A 354 -14.81 12.91 -14.39
C ILE A 354 -14.49 12.93 -15.88
N ASP A 355 -13.57 12.07 -16.29
CA ASP A 355 -13.16 11.93 -17.68
C ASP A 355 -14.02 10.91 -18.44
N TYR A 356 -13.98 10.95 -19.77
CA TYR A 356 -14.71 10.04 -20.63
C TYR A 356 -13.91 9.78 -21.91
N ALA A 357 -13.36 8.58 -22.05
CA ALA A 357 -12.60 8.17 -23.23
C ALA A 357 -13.55 7.65 -24.32
N ILE A 358 -13.75 8.45 -25.38
CA ILE A 358 -14.71 8.14 -26.44
C ILE A 358 -14.17 7.06 -27.37
N GLN A 359 -15.00 6.03 -27.57
CA GLN A 359 -14.94 5.12 -28.70
C GLN A 359 -16.25 5.18 -29.49
N MET A 360 -16.19 4.77 -30.76
CA MET A 360 -17.34 4.74 -31.66
C MET A 360 -17.66 3.30 -32.06
N SER A 361 -18.95 2.97 -32.09
CA SER A 361 -19.47 1.77 -32.74
C SER A 361 -19.54 1.96 -34.27
N SER A 362 -19.70 0.87 -35.02
CA SER A 362 -19.82 0.91 -36.48
C SER A 362 -21.07 1.65 -36.99
N ASP A 363 -22.11 1.73 -36.16
CA ASP A 363 -23.35 2.50 -36.40
C ASP A 363 -23.30 3.92 -35.82
N GLY A 364 -22.13 4.41 -35.42
CA GLY A 364 -21.90 5.82 -35.07
C GLY A 364 -22.33 6.22 -33.67
N ILE A 365 -22.51 5.28 -32.73
CA ILE A 365 -22.92 5.57 -31.35
C ILE A 365 -21.67 5.74 -30.48
N PRO A 366 -21.51 6.88 -29.77
CA PRO A 366 -20.39 7.11 -28.86
C PRO A 366 -20.60 6.40 -27.52
N PHE A 367 -19.56 5.70 -27.07
CA PHE A 367 -19.52 5.02 -25.79
C PHE A 367 -18.14 5.09 -25.15
N CYS A 368 -18.02 4.72 -23.87
CA CYS A 368 -16.76 4.79 -23.14
C CYS A 368 -16.02 3.46 -23.20
N LEU A 369 -14.76 3.52 -23.60
CA LEU A 369 -13.80 2.45 -23.35
C LEU A 369 -12.38 3.01 -23.33
N ASN A 370 -11.51 2.39 -22.54
CA ASN A 370 -10.12 2.84 -22.38
C ASN A 370 -9.29 2.74 -23.68
N SER A 371 -9.66 1.82 -24.57
CA SER A 371 -8.98 1.55 -25.83
C SER A 371 -10.00 1.36 -26.95
N SER A 372 -9.61 1.66 -28.19
CA SER A 372 -10.43 1.30 -29.36
C SER A 372 -10.40 -0.20 -29.63
N ASN A 373 -9.38 -0.91 -29.13
CA ASN A 373 -9.26 -2.36 -29.21
C ASN A 373 -10.08 -3.00 -28.07
N LEU A 374 -11.19 -3.65 -28.40
CA LEU A 374 -12.10 -4.30 -27.46
C LEU A 374 -11.44 -5.46 -26.68
N LEU A 375 -10.31 -6.00 -27.16
CA LEU A 375 -9.53 -6.99 -26.40
C LEU A 375 -8.98 -6.40 -25.09
N GLU A 376 -8.84 -5.08 -25.02
CA GLU A 376 -8.35 -4.35 -23.86
C GLU A 376 -9.53 -3.83 -23.04
N GLY A 377 -9.85 -4.52 -21.94
CA GLY A 377 -10.88 -4.07 -20.99
C GLY A 377 -12.30 -4.58 -21.25
N THR A 378 -12.47 -5.62 -22.09
CA THR A 378 -13.74 -6.35 -22.20
C THR A 378 -13.53 -7.86 -22.23
N ASN A 379 -14.61 -8.63 -22.14
CA ASN A 379 -14.61 -10.09 -22.30
C ASN A 379 -14.69 -10.55 -23.77
N VAL A 380 -14.43 -9.68 -24.75
CA VAL A 380 -14.68 -9.99 -26.17
C VAL A 380 -13.90 -11.20 -26.69
N PHE A 381 -12.77 -11.54 -26.07
CA PHE A 381 -12.00 -12.74 -26.39
C PHE A 381 -12.82 -14.04 -26.24
N GLN A 382 -13.82 -14.05 -25.36
CA GLN A 382 -14.73 -15.17 -25.12
C GLN A 382 -16.01 -15.09 -25.97
N SER A 383 -16.10 -14.11 -26.87
CA SER A 383 -17.29 -13.85 -27.68
C SER A 383 -17.12 -14.37 -29.12
N PRO A 384 -18.22 -14.59 -29.87
CA PRO A 384 -18.13 -14.98 -31.28
C PRO A 384 -17.56 -13.86 -32.18
N PHE A 385 -17.43 -12.64 -31.68
CA PHE A 385 -16.94 -11.50 -32.45
C PHE A 385 -15.42 -11.52 -32.65
N ILE A 386 -14.68 -12.36 -31.93
CA ILE A 386 -13.23 -12.49 -32.05
C ILE A 386 -12.77 -12.78 -33.49
N ASN A 387 -13.60 -13.48 -34.27
CA ASN A 387 -13.35 -13.79 -35.68
C ASN A 387 -13.38 -12.56 -36.60
N ARG A 388 -13.81 -11.40 -36.11
CA ARG A 388 -13.79 -10.11 -36.83
C ARG A 388 -12.54 -9.27 -36.50
N SER A 389 -11.57 -9.85 -35.80
CA SER A 389 -10.29 -9.17 -35.54
C SER A 389 -9.57 -8.85 -36.84
N SER A 390 -8.93 -7.68 -36.88
CA SER A 390 -8.20 -7.19 -38.06
C SER A 390 -6.98 -6.38 -37.64
N THR A 391 -6.06 -6.17 -38.57
CA THR A 391 -4.92 -5.26 -38.35
C THR A 391 -5.28 -3.90 -38.92
N VAL A 392 -5.15 -2.85 -38.10
CA VAL A 392 -5.34 -1.46 -38.50
C VAL A 392 -4.02 -0.71 -38.21
N PRO A 393 -3.08 -0.67 -39.17
CA PRO A 393 -1.73 -0.15 -38.94
C PRO A 393 -1.69 1.31 -38.49
N GLU A 394 -2.71 2.10 -38.84
CA GLU A 394 -2.84 3.50 -38.41
C GLU A 394 -3.14 3.66 -36.91
N ILE A 395 -3.63 2.60 -36.24
CA ILE A 395 -3.98 2.60 -34.81
C ILE A 395 -2.98 1.76 -34.01
N ALA A 396 -2.73 0.51 -34.43
CA ALA A 396 -1.83 -0.39 -33.72
C ALA A 396 -1.12 -1.38 -34.66
N PRO A 397 0.12 -1.81 -34.33
CA PRO A 397 0.89 -2.72 -35.16
C PRO A 397 0.40 -4.17 -35.15
N HIS A 398 -0.41 -4.56 -34.16
CA HIS A 398 -0.90 -5.92 -33.98
C HIS A 398 -2.40 -6.03 -34.34
N ALA A 399 -2.83 -7.25 -34.66
CA ALA A 399 -4.24 -7.53 -34.88
C ALA A 399 -5.05 -7.29 -33.59
N GLY A 400 -6.20 -6.66 -33.74
CA GLY A 400 -7.11 -6.36 -32.65
C GLY A 400 -8.56 -6.41 -33.12
N LEU A 401 -9.49 -6.40 -32.18
CA LEU A 401 -10.91 -6.28 -32.50
C LEU A 401 -11.37 -4.88 -32.13
N TYR A 402 -11.56 -4.03 -33.13
CA TYR A 402 -11.80 -2.61 -32.88
C TYR A 402 -13.29 -2.29 -32.68
N SER A 403 -13.58 -1.28 -31.86
CA SER A 403 -14.94 -0.85 -31.51
C SER A 403 -15.78 -0.53 -32.75
N PHE A 404 -15.18 0.14 -33.74
CA PHE A 404 -15.83 0.55 -34.98
C PHE A 404 -16.09 -0.61 -35.94
N SER A 405 -15.72 -1.84 -35.59
CA SER A 405 -16.07 -3.06 -36.34
C SER A 405 -17.38 -3.71 -35.87
N LEU A 406 -17.93 -3.29 -34.73
CA LEU A 406 -19.15 -3.85 -34.15
C LEU A 406 -20.24 -2.79 -34.00
N ARG A 407 -21.51 -3.19 -34.18
CA ARG A 407 -22.64 -2.30 -33.91
C ARG A 407 -22.83 -2.09 -32.41
N TRP A 408 -23.46 -1.00 -32.00
CA TRP A 408 -23.76 -0.76 -30.59
C TRP A 408 -24.60 -1.87 -29.96
N THR A 409 -25.53 -2.47 -30.70
CA THR A 409 -26.32 -3.61 -30.23
C THR A 409 -25.47 -4.84 -29.94
N GLU A 410 -24.36 -5.04 -30.66
CA GLU A 410 -23.39 -6.11 -30.41
C GLU A 410 -22.48 -5.76 -29.24
N ILE A 411 -21.98 -4.51 -29.17
CA ILE A 411 -21.12 -4.04 -28.07
C ILE A 411 -21.82 -4.14 -26.72
N LYS A 412 -23.12 -3.84 -26.66
CA LYS A 412 -23.93 -3.98 -25.43
C LYS A 412 -24.03 -5.41 -24.89
N THR A 413 -23.68 -6.44 -25.67
CA THR A 413 -23.66 -7.83 -25.17
C THR A 413 -22.33 -8.18 -24.50
N LEU A 414 -21.31 -7.33 -24.64
CA LEU A 414 -20.03 -7.48 -23.99
C LEU A 414 -20.08 -7.02 -22.54
N ARG A 415 -19.17 -7.56 -21.73
CA ARG A 415 -18.94 -7.13 -20.35
C ARG A 415 -17.60 -6.43 -20.25
N LEU A 416 -17.56 -5.32 -19.53
CA LEU A 416 -16.31 -4.66 -19.15
C LEU A 416 -15.52 -5.59 -18.25
N ALA A 417 -14.20 -5.61 -18.46
CA ALA A 417 -13.25 -6.36 -17.66
C ALA A 417 -12.30 -5.40 -16.96
N MET A 418 -12.02 -5.66 -15.69
CA MET A 418 -11.05 -4.91 -14.91
C MET A 418 -9.66 -5.06 -15.50
N THR A 419 -8.90 -3.96 -15.51
CA THR A 419 -7.50 -3.96 -15.96
C THR A 419 -6.58 -4.21 -14.78
N HIS A 420 -5.51 -4.97 -14.99
CA HIS A 420 -4.51 -5.26 -13.96
C HIS A 420 -3.11 -4.92 -14.50
N PRO A 421 -2.70 -3.64 -14.48
CA PRO A 421 -1.47 -3.20 -15.15
C PRO A 421 -0.18 -3.88 -14.65
N TYR A 422 -0.22 -4.42 -13.43
CA TYR A 422 0.94 -5.01 -12.74
C TYR A 422 0.73 -6.49 -12.37
N SER A 423 -0.26 -7.16 -12.95
CA SER A 423 -0.46 -8.60 -12.72
C SER A 423 0.71 -9.41 -13.28
N LEU A 424 1.17 -9.06 -14.48
CA LEU A 424 2.38 -9.63 -15.07
C LEU A 424 3.62 -8.99 -14.42
N GLY A 425 4.42 -9.81 -13.75
CA GLY A 425 5.70 -9.41 -13.14
C GLY A 425 5.64 -9.20 -11.63
N PHE A 426 4.51 -8.72 -11.09
CA PHE A 426 4.37 -8.41 -9.65
C PHE A 426 3.21 -9.14 -8.96
N ASN A 427 2.38 -9.89 -9.69
CA ASN A 427 1.18 -10.56 -9.16
C ASN A 427 0.20 -9.61 -8.44
N LEU A 428 0.20 -8.33 -8.80
CA LEU A 428 -0.73 -7.35 -8.23
C LEU A 428 -2.03 -7.33 -9.06
N PHE A 429 -3.08 -7.86 -8.46
CA PHE A 429 -4.43 -7.85 -9.02
C PHE A 429 -5.23 -6.66 -8.47
N ARG A 430 -6.25 -6.22 -9.17
CA ARG A 430 -7.22 -5.25 -8.62
C ARG A 430 -8.45 -6.01 -8.14
N ASN A 431 -9.36 -5.31 -7.47
CA ASN A 431 -10.59 -5.82 -6.86
C ASN A 431 -11.16 -7.11 -7.53
N PRO A 432 -10.88 -8.30 -6.97
CA PRO A 432 -11.35 -9.56 -7.55
C PRO A 432 -12.87 -9.77 -7.45
N ARG A 433 -13.57 -9.11 -6.52
CA ARG A 433 -15.02 -9.22 -6.36
C ARG A 433 -15.78 -8.48 -7.46
N GLU A 434 -15.23 -7.36 -7.92
CA GLU A 434 -15.84 -6.49 -8.93
C GLU A 434 -15.03 -6.50 -10.24
N LYS A 435 -14.51 -7.66 -10.63
CA LYS A 435 -13.64 -7.80 -11.82
C LYS A 435 -14.33 -7.59 -13.17
N SER A 436 -15.66 -7.53 -13.20
CA SER A 436 -16.44 -7.34 -14.43
C SER A 436 -17.69 -6.53 -14.21
N SER A 437 -18.10 -5.73 -15.21
CA SER A 437 -19.35 -4.98 -15.18
C SER A 437 -20.16 -5.24 -16.45
N GLU A 438 -21.47 -5.39 -16.30
CA GLU A 438 -22.38 -5.68 -17.43
C GLU A 438 -22.72 -4.45 -18.27
N LYS A 439 -22.48 -3.25 -17.74
CA LYS A 439 -22.98 -2.01 -18.34
C LYS A 439 -21.84 -1.14 -18.85
N ILE A 440 -21.76 -1.03 -20.18
CA ILE A 440 -20.94 -0.01 -20.85
C ILE A 440 -21.73 1.30 -20.88
N VAL A 441 -21.14 2.38 -20.36
CA VAL A 441 -21.82 3.67 -20.26
C VAL A 441 -21.77 4.42 -21.60
N SER A 442 -22.94 4.78 -22.14
CA SER A 442 -23.06 5.65 -23.31
C SER A 442 -22.74 7.11 -22.96
N LEU A 443 -22.38 7.93 -23.95
CA LEU A 443 -22.03 9.33 -23.69
C LEU A 443 -23.24 10.09 -23.10
N TYR A 444 -24.44 9.78 -23.59
CA TYR A 444 -25.68 10.36 -23.09
C TYR A 444 -25.91 10.04 -21.61
N ASP A 445 -25.79 8.77 -21.21
CA ASP A 445 -25.98 8.35 -19.81
C ASP A 445 -24.95 8.99 -18.88
N PHE A 446 -23.70 9.08 -19.35
CA PHE A 446 -22.61 9.74 -18.62
C PHE A 446 -22.90 11.23 -18.39
N LEU A 447 -23.35 11.97 -19.42
CA LEU A 447 -23.66 13.39 -19.28
C LEU A 447 -24.82 13.63 -18.32
N ILE A 448 -25.83 12.75 -18.30
CA ILE A 448 -26.92 12.79 -17.32
C ILE A 448 -26.38 12.56 -15.90
N LEU A 449 -25.54 11.54 -15.70
CA LEU A 449 -24.90 11.25 -14.41
C LEU A 449 -24.11 12.47 -13.92
N ALA A 450 -23.26 13.02 -14.80
CA ALA A 450 -22.46 14.19 -14.52
C ALA A 450 -23.33 15.39 -14.16
N ASN A 451 -24.43 15.65 -14.88
CA ASN A 451 -25.30 16.79 -14.63
C ASN A 451 -26.04 16.70 -13.29
N LYS A 452 -26.41 15.50 -12.85
CA LYS A 452 -27.09 15.26 -11.56
C LYS A 452 -26.20 15.50 -10.34
N SER A 453 -24.88 15.31 -10.45
CA SER A 453 -23.97 15.47 -9.32
C SER A 453 -23.71 16.95 -8.98
N SER A 454 -23.92 17.36 -7.74
CA SER A 454 -23.58 18.72 -7.28
C SER A 454 -22.11 18.92 -6.90
N SER A 455 -21.35 17.82 -6.71
CA SER A 455 -19.95 17.88 -6.32
C SER A 455 -18.99 18.12 -7.49
N LEU A 456 -19.40 17.72 -8.70
CA LEU A 456 -18.60 17.87 -9.92
C LEU A 456 -18.54 19.32 -10.40
N VAL A 457 -17.34 19.75 -10.73
CA VAL A 457 -17.03 21.03 -11.38
C VAL A 457 -17.13 20.91 -12.91
N GLY A 458 -16.86 19.74 -13.49
CA GLY A 458 -16.88 19.55 -14.94
C GLY A 458 -16.71 18.12 -15.42
N VAL A 459 -16.61 17.97 -16.74
CA VAL A 459 -16.30 16.72 -17.44
C VAL A 459 -15.14 16.92 -18.43
N LEU A 460 -14.33 15.88 -18.61
CA LEU A 460 -13.22 15.86 -19.57
C LEU A 460 -13.46 14.77 -20.63
N ILE A 461 -13.82 15.15 -21.84
CA ILE A 461 -14.06 14.21 -22.93
C ILE A 461 -12.78 14.01 -23.74
N SER A 462 -12.24 12.80 -23.74
CA SER A 462 -11.05 12.46 -24.53
C SER A 462 -11.46 11.84 -25.86
N VAL A 463 -10.92 12.38 -26.95
CA VAL A 463 -11.23 11.97 -28.32
C VAL A 463 -9.94 11.65 -29.08
N GLU A 464 -9.84 10.44 -29.61
CA GLU A 464 -8.68 9.96 -30.37
C GLU A 464 -9.10 9.28 -31.68
N ASN A 465 -8.16 9.02 -32.58
CA ASN A 465 -8.36 8.30 -33.85
C ASN A 465 -9.39 8.94 -34.82
N VAL A 466 -9.70 10.23 -34.66
CA VAL A 466 -10.77 10.90 -35.43
C VAL A 466 -10.51 10.90 -36.93
N ALA A 467 -9.28 11.16 -37.38
CA ALA A 467 -8.94 11.19 -38.80
C ALA A 467 -9.21 9.82 -39.46
N TYR A 468 -8.79 8.74 -38.81
CA TYR A 468 -9.05 7.38 -39.27
C TYR A 468 -10.55 7.08 -39.33
N LEU A 469 -11.30 7.39 -38.26
CA LEU A 469 -12.74 7.14 -38.19
C LEU A 469 -13.50 7.92 -39.29
N ARG A 470 -13.11 9.16 -39.54
CA ARG A 470 -13.74 10.02 -40.55
C ARG A 470 -13.42 9.54 -41.98
N GLU A 471 -12.14 9.29 -42.28
CA GLU A 471 -11.69 8.98 -43.64
C GLU A 471 -11.92 7.52 -44.05
N LYS A 472 -11.76 6.57 -43.11
CA LYS A 472 -11.81 5.13 -43.41
C LYS A 472 -13.12 4.48 -43.02
N GLN A 473 -13.77 4.97 -41.96
CA GLN A 473 -15.02 4.40 -41.45
C GLN A 473 -16.25 5.27 -41.76
N GLY A 474 -16.07 6.52 -42.24
CA GLY A 474 -17.17 7.45 -42.51
C GLY A 474 -17.88 7.96 -41.25
N ILE A 475 -17.25 7.88 -40.09
CA ILE A 475 -17.81 8.27 -38.79
C ILE A 475 -17.24 9.63 -38.37
N ASP A 476 -18.12 10.63 -38.22
CA ASP A 476 -17.71 11.97 -37.77
C ASP A 476 -17.87 12.13 -36.24
N VAL A 477 -16.81 11.79 -35.52
CA VAL A 477 -16.80 11.83 -34.04
C VAL A 477 -17.13 13.22 -33.49
N VAL A 478 -16.61 14.28 -34.11
CA VAL A 478 -16.84 15.67 -33.65
C VAL A 478 -18.32 15.99 -33.67
N LYS A 479 -18.99 15.67 -34.78
CA LYS A 479 -20.43 15.87 -34.95
C LYS A 479 -21.25 15.07 -33.93
N GLU A 480 -20.95 13.77 -33.78
CA GLU A 480 -21.72 12.91 -32.88
C GLU A 480 -21.57 13.32 -31.40
N VAL A 481 -20.38 13.76 -30.99
CA VAL A 481 -20.14 14.28 -29.64
C VAL A 481 -20.94 15.56 -29.40
N LEU A 482 -20.85 16.55 -30.30
CA LEU A 482 -21.59 17.80 -30.17
C LEU A 482 -23.11 17.58 -30.18
N TYR A 483 -23.57 16.61 -30.97
CA TYR A 483 -24.97 16.20 -30.97
C TYR A 483 -25.39 15.62 -29.61
N ALA A 484 -24.61 14.70 -29.03
CA ALA A 484 -24.90 14.14 -27.70
C ALA A 484 -24.94 15.20 -26.59
N PHE A 485 -24.05 16.20 -26.62
CA PHE A 485 -24.09 17.33 -25.68
C PHE A 485 -25.38 18.15 -25.80
N LYS A 486 -25.87 18.34 -27.04
CA LYS A 486 -27.10 19.07 -27.33
C LYS A 486 -28.34 18.32 -26.83
N GLU A 487 -28.40 17.02 -27.12
CA GLU A 487 -29.49 16.13 -26.68
C GLU A 487 -29.55 15.99 -25.15
N ALA A 488 -28.40 15.93 -24.48
CA ALA A 488 -28.34 15.87 -23.02
C ALA A 488 -28.64 17.22 -22.33
N TYR A 489 -28.98 18.28 -23.09
CA TYR A 489 -29.15 19.66 -22.63
C TYR A 489 -27.96 20.18 -21.80
N TYR A 490 -26.76 19.66 -22.08
CA TYR A 490 -25.54 19.95 -21.31
C TYR A 490 -24.88 21.28 -21.74
N ILE A 491 -25.32 21.84 -22.88
CA ILE A 491 -24.82 23.11 -23.45
C ILE A 491 -25.13 24.33 -22.55
N ASN A 492 -26.12 24.23 -21.66
CA ASN A 492 -26.49 25.28 -20.68
C ASN A 492 -26.05 24.94 -19.24
N ALA A 493 -25.23 23.91 -19.05
CA ALA A 493 -24.80 23.50 -17.73
C ALA A 493 -23.85 24.52 -17.11
N THR A 494 -23.99 24.77 -15.81
CA THR A 494 -23.04 25.56 -15.00
C THR A 494 -21.65 24.92 -14.88
N LYS A 495 -21.47 23.72 -15.48
CA LYS A 495 -20.30 22.86 -15.34
C LYS A 495 -19.35 23.05 -16.52
N ARG A 496 -18.05 22.91 -16.24
CA ARG A 496 -16.99 23.01 -17.26
C ARG A 496 -17.04 21.79 -18.18
N VAL A 497 -16.91 22.04 -19.48
CA VAL A 497 -16.70 20.99 -20.49
C VAL A 497 -15.32 21.17 -21.07
N MET A 498 -14.50 20.12 -20.95
CA MET A 498 -13.14 20.08 -21.45
C MET A 498 -13.05 19.01 -22.53
N ILE A 499 -12.49 19.35 -23.69
CA ILE A 499 -12.27 18.41 -24.80
C ILE A 499 -10.77 18.15 -24.93
N GLN A 500 -10.36 16.90 -24.75
CA GLN A 500 -8.97 16.46 -24.80
C GLN A 500 -8.69 15.65 -26.07
N SER A 501 -7.55 15.91 -26.72
CA SER A 501 -7.03 15.07 -27.81
C SER A 501 -5.53 15.30 -27.99
N SER A 502 -4.82 14.31 -28.51
CA SER A 502 -3.45 14.50 -29.01
C SER A 502 -3.37 15.12 -30.41
N ASN A 503 -4.51 15.26 -31.09
CA ASN A 503 -4.58 15.71 -32.48
C ASN A 503 -5.06 17.17 -32.57
N ASN A 504 -4.14 18.10 -32.88
CA ASN A 504 -4.46 19.52 -33.02
C ASN A 504 -5.63 19.82 -33.99
N PRO A 505 -5.70 19.24 -35.21
CA PRO A 505 -6.81 19.51 -36.13
C PRO A 505 -8.19 19.18 -35.53
N VAL A 506 -8.28 18.12 -34.72
CA VAL A 506 -9.52 17.72 -34.02
C VAL A 506 -9.93 18.78 -33.01
N LEU A 507 -8.97 19.27 -32.22
CA LEU A 507 -9.22 20.32 -31.23
C LEU A 507 -9.66 21.63 -31.88
N VAL A 508 -9.05 22.02 -33.00
CA VAL A 508 -9.46 23.20 -33.77
C VAL A 508 -10.87 23.04 -34.35
N ASP A 509 -11.24 21.82 -34.76
CA ASP A 509 -12.60 21.52 -35.24
C ASP A 509 -13.64 21.72 -34.13
N PHE A 510 -13.40 21.18 -32.92
CA PHE A 510 -14.25 21.42 -31.76
C PHE A 510 -14.34 22.90 -31.36
N LYS A 511 -13.21 23.61 -31.37
CA LYS A 511 -13.14 25.03 -31.00
C LYS A 511 -13.97 25.93 -31.92
N LYS A 512 -14.08 25.58 -33.21
CA LYS A 512 -14.90 26.32 -34.17
C LYS A 512 -16.39 26.12 -33.97
N GLN A 513 -16.79 24.98 -33.39
CA GLN A 513 -18.18 24.56 -33.31
C GLN A 513 -18.77 24.62 -31.89
N SER A 514 -17.94 24.89 -30.87
CA SER A 514 -18.35 24.90 -29.46
C SER A 514 -17.55 25.89 -28.61
N PRO A 515 -18.10 26.36 -27.48
CA PRO A 515 -17.40 27.23 -26.53
C PRO A 515 -16.59 26.44 -25.48
N TYR A 516 -16.33 25.15 -25.72
CA TYR A 516 -15.71 24.27 -24.73
C TYR A 516 -14.22 24.53 -24.57
N GLU A 517 -13.70 24.23 -23.38
CA GLU A 517 -12.28 24.34 -23.06
C GLU A 517 -11.49 23.25 -23.81
N ILE A 518 -10.44 23.66 -24.51
CA ILE A 518 -9.62 22.77 -25.33
C ILE A 518 -8.38 22.35 -24.56
N VAL A 519 -8.17 21.04 -24.44
CA VAL A 519 -7.05 20.46 -23.68
C VAL A 519 -6.16 19.66 -24.62
N TYR A 520 -4.91 20.11 -24.80
CA TYR A 520 -3.96 19.41 -25.66
C TYR A 520 -3.22 18.32 -24.89
N GLN A 521 -3.28 17.08 -25.39
CA GLN A 521 -2.56 15.97 -24.80
C GLN A 521 -1.22 15.73 -25.51
N VAL A 522 -0.13 15.85 -24.77
CA VAL A 522 1.20 15.46 -25.27
C VAL A 522 1.38 13.96 -25.07
N GLU A 523 1.49 13.20 -26.16
CA GLU A 523 1.63 11.74 -26.12
C GLU A 523 3.02 11.29 -25.69
N LYS A 524 4.06 11.99 -26.17
CA LYS A 524 5.45 11.64 -25.89
C LYS A 524 5.90 12.22 -24.57
N ASN A 525 6.79 11.50 -23.88
CA ASN A 525 7.49 12.07 -22.74
C ASN A 525 8.41 13.19 -23.25
N VAL A 526 8.19 14.41 -22.78
CA VAL A 526 8.96 15.59 -23.18
C VAL A 526 9.65 16.17 -21.96
N GLY A 527 10.97 16.31 -22.02
CA GLY A 527 11.77 16.91 -20.94
C GLY A 527 11.83 18.44 -21.01
N ASP A 528 11.57 19.01 -22.19
CA ASP A 528 11.53 20.44 -22.41
C ASP A 528 10.65 20.80 -23.61
N ILE A 529 10.24 22.06 -23.70
CA ILE A 529 9.52 22.65 -24.82
C ILE A 529 10.05 24.06 -25.09
N VAL A 530 10.21 24.39 -26.37
CA VAL A 530 10.65 25.73 -26.81
C VAL A 530 9.48 26.71 -26.81
N ASP A 531 9.74 27.97 -26.46
CA ASP A 531 8.71 29.02 -26.32
C ASP A 531 7.84 29.16 -27.57
N SER A 532 8.43 29.10 -28.77
CA SER A 532 7.67 29.16 -30.04
C SER A 532 6.66 28.03 -30.19
N ALA A 533 6.95 26.83 -29.67
CA ALA A 533 6.00 25.73 -29.68
C ALA A 533 4.86 25.94 -28.68
N ILE A 534 5.16 26.54 -27.52
CA ILE A 534 4.12 26.91 -26.53
C ILE A 534 3.18 27.97 -27.11
N GLU A 535 3.72 28.97 -27.83
CA GLU A 535 2.94 29.99 -28.51
C GLU A 535 1.99 29.38 -29.57
N GLU A 536 2.45 28.39 -30.34
CA GLU A 536 1.59 27.65 -31.26
C GLU A 536 0.48 26.88 -30.53
N ILE A 537 0.82 26.20 -29.42
CA ILE A 537 -0.17 25.48 -28.59
C ILE A 537 -1.26 26.43 -28.08
N LYS A 538 -0.87 27.60 -27.59
CA LYS A 538 -1.78 28.60 -27.02
C LYS A 538 -2.79 29.15 -28.04
N LYS A 539 -2.52 29.06 -29.34
CA LYS A 539 -3.50 29.48 -30.37
C LYS A 539 -4.76 28.61 -30.33
N PHE A 540 -4.63 27.33 -30.00
CA PHE A 540 -5.75 26.39 -30.03
C PHE A 540 -6.14 25.85 -28.66
N ALA A 541 -5.21 25.61 -27.73
CA ALA A 541 -5.48 24.98 -26.44
C ALA A 541 -5.51 25.97 -25.27
N ASP A 542 -6.38 25.66 -24.30
CA ASP A 542 -6.55 26.38 -23.04
C ASP A 542 -5.78 25.72 -21.90
N ALA A 543 -5.47 24.41 -22.00
CA ALA A 543 -4.66 23.66 -21.05
C ALA A 543 -3.89 22.51 -21.72
N VAL A 544 -2.91 21.95 -21.00
CA VAL A 544 -2.05 20.86 -21.50
C VAL A 544 -2.08 19.67 -20.55
N VAL A 545 -2.14 18.45 -21.09
CA VAL A 545 -2.00 17.19 -20.38
C VAL A 545 -0.67 16.55 -20.74
N VAL A 546 0.13 16.20 -19.73
CA VAL A 546 1.45 15.56 -19.90
C VAL A 546 1.58 14.31 -19.05
N SER A 547 2.51 13.44 -19.42
CA SER A 547 2.89 12.26 -18.64
C SER A 547 3.66 12.63 -17.38
N ARG A 548 3.53 11.84 -16.30
CA ARG A 548 4.36 11.93 -15.08
C ARG A 548 5.85 12.06 -15.39
N LEU A 549 6.32 11.26 -16.36
CA LEU A 549 7.72 11.24 -16.81
C LEU A 549 8.19 12.52 -17.52
N SER A 550 7.27 13.38 -17.95
CA SER A 550 7.61 14.69 -18.54
C SER A 550 7.88 15.76 -17.47
N VAL A 551 7.49 15.51 -16.21
CA VAL A 551 7.72 16.42 -15.09
C VAL A 551 8.91 15.98 -14.26
N TYR A 552 8.99 14.68 -13.95
CA TYR A 552 10.15 14.09 -13.29
C TYR A 552 10.71 12.94 -14.11
N SER A 553 11.99 13.05 -14.47
CA SER A 553 12.70 12.01 -15.20
C SER A 553 13.07 10.85 -14.27
N THR A 554 13.08 9.63 -14.81
CA THR A 554 13.38 8.42 -14.04
C THR A 554 14.47 7.58 -14.72
N ARG A 555 15.25 6.86 -13.91
CA ARG A 555 16.19 5.82 -14.36
C ARG A 555 16.24 4.72 -13.32
N ASN A 556 16.08 3.46 -13.75
CA ASN A 556 16.06 2.29 -12.85
C ASN A 556 15.10 2.47 -11.66
N PHE A 557 13.91 3.06 -11.90
CA PHE A 557 12.91 3.39 -10.87
C PHE A 557 13.34 4.43 -9.83
N PHE A 558 14.40 5.21 -10.09
CA PHE A 558 14.77 6.38 -9.28
C PHE A 558 14.52 7.67 -10.02
N LEU A 559 14.16 8.73 -9.30
CA LEU A 559 14.07 10.09 -9.85
C LEU A 559 15.47 10.62 -10.15
N THR A 560 15.69 11.13 -11.37
CA THR A 560 16.98 11.69 -11.79
C THR A 560 16.97 13.21 -11.83
N GLY A 561 15.83 13.83 -12.10
CA GLY A 561 15.71 15.28 -12.21
C GLY A 561 14.27 15.75 -12.37
N GLN A 562 14.01 17.00 -11.98
CA GLN A 562 12.77 17.72 -12.29
C GLN A 562 12.98 18.52 -13.58
N THR A 563 12.00 18.52 -14.47
CA THR A 563 12.02 19.31 -15.71
C THR A 563 11.49 20.73 -15.48
N HIS A 564 11.81 21.66 -16.39
CA HIS A 564 11.26 23.02 -16.37
C HIS A 564 9.94 23.15 -17.15
N LEU A 565 9.35 22.03 -17.57
CA LEU A 565 8.18 22.01 -18.46
C LEU A 565 6.97 22.72 -17.85
N VAL A 566 6.64 22.39 -16.59
CA VAL A 566 5.47 22.97 -15.90
C VAL A 566 5.65 24.48 -15.70
N GLU A 567 6.82 24.89 -15.23
CA GLU A 567 7.17 26.30 -15.03
C GLU A 567 7.06 27.10 -16.34
N LYS A 568 7.59 26.57 -17.44
CA LYS A 568 7.52 27.21 -18.76
C LYS A 568 6.08 27.34 -19.25
N LEU A 569 5.27 26.28 -19.18
CA LEU A 569 3.86 26.34 -19.59
C LEU A 569 3.06 27.34 -18.76
N HIS A 570 3.33 27.42 -17.45
CA HIS A 570 2.71 28.40 -16.57
C HIS A 570 3.05 29.85 -16.91
N LYS A 571 4.28 30.15 -17.34
CA LYS A 571 4.66 31.50 -17.82
C LYS A 571 3.81 31.98 -19.00
N PHE A 572 3.26 31.05 -19.78
CA PHE A 572 2.35 31.35 -20.89
C PHE A 572 0.87 31.32 -20.50
N ASN A 573 0.55 31.14 -19.21
CA ASN A 573 -0.78 30.95 -18.64
C ASN A 573 -1.49 29.67 -19.14
N LEU A 574 -0.74 28.60 -19.39
CA LEU A 574 -1.32 27.28 -19.69
C LEU A 574 -1.32 26.39 -18.44
N PRO A 575 -2.49 26.04 -17.88
CA PRO A 575 -2.60 25.04 -16.84
C PRO A 575 -2.08 23.68 -17.31
N VAL A 576 -1.45 22.94 -16.40
CA VAL A 576 -0.84 21.64 -16.68
C VAL A 576 -1.48 20.55 -15.83
N TYR A 577 -2.09 19.58 -16.50
CA TYR A 577 -2.62 18.37 -15.87
C TYR A 577 -1.67 17.20 -16.11
N VAL A 578 -1.42 16.39 -15.08
CA VAL A 578 -0.47 15.28 -15.19
C VAL A 578 -1.18 13.93 -15.08
N LYS A 579 -0.86 13.01 -16.00
CA LYS A 579 -1.39 11.65 -16.06
C LYS A 579 -0.28 10.59 -16.01
N THR A 580 -0.51 9.36 -15.55
CA THR A 580 -1.64 8.89 -14.75
C THR A 580 -1.11 8.47 -13.39
N PHE A 581 -1.70 8.98 -12.30
CA PHE A 581 -1.35 8.61 -10.93
C PHE A 581 -2.06 7.31 -10.52
N ARG A 582 -1.32 6.45 -9.83
CA ARG A 582 -1.72 5.10 -9.42
C ARG A 582 -1.29 4.85 -7.98
N ASN A 583 -2.01 3.97 -7.29
CA ASN A 583 -1.73 3.63 -5.89
C ASN A 583 -0.77 2.45 -5.77
N GLU A 584 -0.83 1.48 -6.69
CA GLU A 584 0.00 0.28 -6.63
C GLU A 584 1.49 0.64 -6.46
N PHE A 585 2.15 0.06 -5.44
CA PHE A 585 3.47 0.50 -4.97
C PHE A 585 4.60 0.39 -6.00
N VAL A 586 4.39 -0.41 -7.04
CA VAL A 586 5.33 -0.60 -8.17
C VAL A 586 5.17 0.48 -9.25
N SER A 587 4.13 1.31 -9.14
CA SER A 587 3.80 2.33 -10.14
C SER A 587 4.58 3.62 -9.97
N GLN A 588 5.19 3.83 -8.80
CA GLN A 588 5.96 5.01 -8.45
C GLN A 588 7.47 4.68 -8.33
N PRO A 589 8.36 5.61 -8.69
CA PRO A 589 9.77 5.56 -8.31
C PRO A 589 10.01 5.39 -6.80
N TRP A 590 11.13 4.75 -6.43
CA TRP A 590 11.53 4.48 -5.03
C TRP A 590 11.59 5.73 -4.16
N ASP A 591 11.91 6.89 -4.75
CA ASP A 591 11.99 8.17 -4.05
C ASP A 591 10.63 8.63 -3.45
N PHE A 592 9.52 8.03 -3.90
CA PHE A 592 8.19 8.26 -3.33
C PHE A 592 7.83 7.29 -2.20
N PHE A 593 8.74 6.41 -1.80
CA PHE A 593 8.59 5.49 -0.65
C PHE A 593 7.32 4.63 -0.75
N SER A 594 6.95 4.22 -1.97
CA SER A 594 5.73 3.46 -2.24
C SER A 594 4.45 4.13 -1.73
N ASP A 595 4.45 5.47 -1.59
CA ASP A 595 3.33 6.26 -1.09
C ASP A 595 2.83 7.22 -2.17
N ALA A 596 1.64 6.93 -2.71
CA ALA A 596 1.00 7.75 -3.74
C ALA A 596 0.68 9.18 -3.25
N THR A 597 0.49 9.38 -1.95
CA THR A 597 0.29 10.72 -1.38
C THR A 597 1.58 11.54 -1.44
N VAL A 598 2.74 10.93 -1.23
CA VAL A 598 4.06 11.57 -1.37
C VAL A 598 4.33 11.93 -2.83
N GLU A 599 3.97 11.05 -3.77
CA GLU A 599 4.02 11.35 -5.20
C GLU A 599 3.15 12.58 -5.53
N ILE A 600 1.86 12.55 -5.19
CA ILE A 600 0.94 13.67 -5.45
C ILE A 600 1.46 14.97 -4.80
N ASN A 601 1.99 14.91 -3.58
CA ASN A 601 2.60 16.07 -2.92
C ASN A 601 3.73 16.68 -3.74
N THR A 602 4.63 15.83 -4.24
CA THR A 602 5.79 16.27 -5.01
C THR A 602 5.38 16.94 -6.33
N TYR A 603 4.38 16.38 -7.04
CA TYR A 603 3.89 17.00 -8.28
C TYR A 603 3.10 18.29 -8.04
N VAL A 604 2.22 18.30 -7.02
CA VAL A 604 1.35 19.46 -6.77
C VAL A 604 2.11 20.59 -6.07
N ALA A 605 2.79 20.32 -4.97
CA ALA A 605 3.48 21.36 -4.21
C ALA A 605 4.91 21.62 -4.72
N GLY A 606 5.59 20.60 -5.26
CA GLY A 606 6.95 20.73 -5.80
C GLY A 606 6.99 21.27 -7.23
N ALA A 607 6.30 20.60 -8.17
CA ALA A 607 6.25 21.04 -9.56
C ALA A 607 5.16 22.07 -9.87
N GLY A 608 4.17 22.24 -8.99
CA GLY A 608 3.10 23.23 -9.16
C GLY A 608 2.01 22.81 -10.15
N VAL A 609 1.77 21.52 -10.37
CA VAL A 609 0.80 21.09 -11.39
C VAL A 609 -0.63 21.58 -11.08
N SER A 610 -1.40 21.90 -12.12
CA SER A 610 -2.76 22.45 -12.00
C SER A 610 -3.82 21.37 -11.73
N GLY A 611 -3.50 20.10 -11.96
CA GLY A 611 -4.36 18.98 -11.64
C GLY A 611 -3.73 17.62 -11.89
N THR A 612 -4.34 16.59 -11.32
CA THR A 612 -3.90 15.20 -11.43
C THR A 612 -4.98 14.37 -12.12
N ILE A 613 -4.59 13.56 -13.10
CA ILE A 613 -5.44 12.53 -13.70
C ILE A 613 -5.07 11.20 -13.03
N THR A 614 -6.02 10.57 -12.34
CA THR A 614 -5.76 9.40 -11.49
C THR A 614 -6.81 8.31 -11.64
N GLU A 615 -6.37 7.05 -11.53
CA GLU A 615 -7.25 5.88 -11.46
C GLU A 615 -7.85 5.68 -10.04
N PHE A 616 -7.33 6.40 -9.03
CA PHE A 616 -7.74 6.34 -7.62
C PHE A 616 -8.12 7.75 -7.09
N PRO A 617 -9.32 8.27 -7.41
CA PRO A 617 -9.72 9.63 -7.04
C PRO A 617 -9.67 9.91 -5.53
N LEU A 618 -9.92 8.88 -4.69
CA LEU A 618 -9.93 9.03 -3.23
C LEU A 618 -8.58 9.52 -2.69
N THR A 619 -7.47 8.96 -3.17
CA THR A 619 -6.11 9.34 -2.74
C THR A 619 -5.85 10.82 -3.00
N ALA A 620 -6.13 11.27 -4.24
CA ALA A 620 -5.90 12.65 -4.66
C ALA A 620 -6.87 13.63 -3.98
N ALA A 621 -8.13 13.26 -3.82
CA ALA A 621 -9.13 14.06 -3.11
C ALA A 621 -8.82 14.18 -1.61
N ARG A 622 -8.33 13.11 -0.98
CA ARG A 622 -7.85 13.13 0.40
C ARG A 622 -6.65 14.05 0.55
N TYR A 623 -5.65 13.93 -0.32
CA TYR A 623 -4.51 14.86 -0.34
C TYR A 623 -4.98 16.32 -0.51
N LYS A 624 -5.92 16.57 -1.42
CA LYS A 624 -6.50 17.92 -1.65
C LYS A 624 -7.18 18.49 -0.40
N ARG A 625 -7.67 17.65 0.52
CA ARG A 625 -8.33 18.05 1.77
C ARG A 625 -7.36 18.17 2.96
N ASN A 626 -6.06 17.92 2.74
CA ASN A 626 -5.03 17.92 3.76
C ASN A 626 -4.72 19.34 4.27
N ARG A 627 -4.77 19.53 5.59
CA ARG A 627 -4.44 20.80 6.26
C ARG A 627 -2.99 21.24 6.10
N CYS A 628 -2.05 20.30 5.96
CA CYS A 628 -0.63 20.58 5.86
C CYS A 628 -0.29 21.43 4.63
N LEU A 629 -1.12 21.42 3.58
CA LEU A 629 -0.96 22.24 2.38
C LEU A 629 -1.02 23.75 2.65
N THR A 630 -1.60 24.17 3.78
CA THR A 630 -1.72 25.59 4.15
C THR A 630 -0.65 26.06 5.14
N ARG A 631 0.19 25.15 5.63
CA ARG A 631 1.26 25.49 6.57
C ARG A 631 2.42 26.15 5.82
N LYS A 632 3.00 27.20 6.43
CA LYS A 632 4.20 27.85 5.89
C LYS A 632 5.43 26.94 5.95
N ASP A 633 5.53 26.17 7.04
CA ASP A 633 6.59 25.19 7.24
C ASP A 633 6.07 23.81 6.86
N HIS A 634 6.70 23.20 5.85
CA HIS A 634 6.39 21.83 5.45
C HIS A 634 6.84 20.86 6.56
N PRO A 635 5.96 19.99 7.05
CA PRO A 635 6.37 19.01 8.04
C PRO A 635 7.34 17.98 7.43
N PRO A 636 8.23 17.39 8.25
CA PRO A 636 9.25 16.43 7.78
C PRO A 636 8.65 15.18 7.11
N TYR A 637 7.43 14.79 7.50
CA TYR A 637 6.67 13.65 6.95
C TYR A 637 5.80 14.01 5.73
N MET A 638 5.97 15.21 5.18
CA MET A 638 5.40 15.60 3.88
C MET A 638 6.49 16.23 3.00
N PRO A 639 7.64 15.54 2.82
CA PRO A 639 8.77 16.12 2.13
C PRO A 639 8.42 16.34 0.66
N LEU A 640 8.98 17.42 0.11
CA LEU A 640 9.12 17.52 -1.35
C LEU A 640 10.30 16.64 -1.72
N VAL A 641 10.01 15.55 -2.44
CA VAL A 641 11.03 14.59 -2.83
C VAL A 641 12.05 15.30 -3.72
N LYS A 642 13.32 15.27 -3.30
CA LYS A 642 14.43 15.83 -4.08
C LYS A 642 14.88 14.79 -5.09
N PRO A 643 14.85 15.07 -6.40
CA PRO A 643 15.38 14.16 -7.41
C PRO A 643 16.85 13.81 -7.13
N ALA A 644 17.24 12.59 -7.47
CA ALA A 644 18.54 12.00 -7.16
C ALA A 644 18.88 11.86 -5.67
N GLY A 645 17.91 12.11 -4.77
CA GLY A 645 18.11 11.97 -3.32
C GLY A 645 18.48 10.54 -2.91
N LEU A 646 17.84 9.53 -3.50
CA LEU A 646 18.16 8.14 -3.25
C LEU A 646 19.32 7.60 -4.10
N LEU A 647 19.60 8.20 -5.26
CA LEU A 647 20.72 7.77 -6.14
C LEU A 647 22.08 7.84 -5.44
N GLY A 648 22.24 8.75 -4.47
CA GLY A 648 23.44 8.82 -3.63
C GLY A 648 23.71 7.53 -2.84
N PHE A 649 22.68 6.73 -2.53
CA PHE A 649 22.80 5.46 -1.82
C PHE A 649 23.01 4.25 -2.76
N VAL A 650 22.76 4.41 -4.06
CA VAL A 650 22.84 3.32 -5.06
C VAL A 650 24.29 3.10 -5.55
N ASN A 651 25.16 4.11 -5.48
CA ASN A 651 26.53 4.08 -6.03
C ASN A 651 27.57 3.30 -5.20
N HIS A 652 27.14 2.33 -4.39
CA HIS A 652 28.02 1.35 -3.77
C HIS A 652 27.80 -0.02 -4.41
N ASP A 653 28.09 -0.13 -5.71
CA ASP A 653 28.55 -1.40 -6.27
C ASP A 653 29.81 -1.77 -5.48
N SER A 654 29.63 -2.52 -4.40
CA SER A 654 30.75 -3.20 -3.75
C SER A 654 31.32 -4.10 -4.84
N PRO A 655 32.55 -3.87 -5.33
CA PRO A 655 33.11 -4.68 -6.40
C PRO A 655 33.04 -6.12 -5.92
N HIS A 656 32.30 -6.96 -6.66
CA HIS A 656 32.33 -8.38 -6.41
C HIS A 656 33.80 -8.81 -6.42
N PRO A 657 34.30 -9.45 -5.34
CA PRO A 657 35.68 -9.88 -5.32
C PRO A 657 35.95 -10.77 -6.53
N ALA A 658 37.06 -10.52 -7.23
CA ALA A 658 37.43 -11.32 -8.39
C ALA A 658 37.63 -12.78 -7.97
N PHE A 659 37.15 -13.72 -8.80
CA PHE A 659 37.38 -15.15 -8.59
C PHE A 659 38.89 -15.43 -8.68
N THR A 660 39.51 -15.84 -7.58
CA THR A 660 40.96 -16.03 -7.47
C THR A 660 41.35 -17.50 -7.50
N ALA A 661 42.63 -17.80 -7.74
CA ALA A 661 43.14 -19.17 -7.70
C ALA A 661 42.96 -19.83 -6.32
N ASP A 662 42.95 -19.02 -5.25
CA ASP A 662 42.73 -19.48 -3.88
C ASP A 662 41.31 -20.05 -3.67
N ASP A 663 40.34 -19.63 -4.50
CA ASP A 663 38.95 -20.13 -4.48
C ASP A 663 38.78 -21.49 -5.19
N VAL A 664 39.86 -22.01 -5.82
CA VAL A 664 39.89 -23.30 -6.53
C VAL A 664 40.77 -24.32 -5.79
N THR A 665 41.70 -23.87 -4.95
CA THR A 665 42.60 -24.74 -4.22
C THR A 665 42.00 -25.19 -2.89
N GLU A 666 41.37 -26.36 -2.87
CA GLU A 666 41.03 -27.05 -1.63
C GLU A 666 42.28 -27.70 -1.01
N PRO A 667 42.48 -27.64 0.32
CA PRO A 667 43.52 -28.41 0.98
C PRO A 667 43.24 -29.91 0.83
N PRO A 668 44.28 -30.76 0.73
CA PRO A 668 44.09 -32.21 0.60
C PRO A 668 43.31 -32.74 1.81
N LEU A 669 42.34 -33.61 1.52
CA LEU A 669 41.50 -34.25 2.55
C LEU A 669 42.39 -34.84 3.66
N PRO A 670 42.05 -34.62 4.95
CA PRO A 670 42.80 -35.23 6.03
C PRO A 670 42.73 -36.76 5.91
N PRO A 671 43.80 -37.49 6.26
CA PRO A 671 43.83 -38.93 6.14
C PRO A 671 42.74 -39.56 7.03
N VAL A 672 42.05 -40.56 6.48
CA VAL A 672 41.02 -41.32 7.19
C VAL A 672 41.66 -42.04 8.38
N THR A 673 41.42 -41.54 9.60
CA THR A 673 41.68 -42.30 10.83
C THR A 673 40.52 -43.28 11.03
N PHE A 674 40.73 -44.54 10.68
CA PHE A 674 39.82 -45.61 11.08
C PHE A 674 39.82 -45.72 12.61
N ARG A 675 38.64 -45.57 13.23
CA ARG A 675 38.46 -45.89 14.65
C ARG A 675 38.70 -47.39 14.84
N THR A 676 39.66 -47.73 15.71
CA THR A 676 39.92 -49.10 16.13
C THR A 676 38.68 -49.67 16.85
N PRO A 677 38.22 -50.90 16.51
CA PRO A 677 37.16 -51.57 17.25
C PRO A 677 37.64 -52.03 18.64
N PRO A 678 36.74 -52.23 19.63
CA PRO A 678 37.13 -52.68 20.96
C PRO A 678 37.63 -54.13 20.94
N ASN A 679 38.71 -54.38 21.71
CA ASN A 679 39.31 -55.70 21.94
C ASN A 679 38.31 -56.74 22.48
N ILE A 680 38.27 -57.91 21.84
CA ILE A 680 37.90 -59.19 22.46
C ILE A 680 38.99 -60.23 22.07
N PRO A 681 39.53 -61.01 23.01
CA PRO A 681 40.73 -61.84 22.78
C PRO A 681 40.42 -63.25 22.24
N GLY A 682 41.32 -63.78 21.42
CA GLY A 682 41.53 -65.22 21.21
C GLY A 682 41.60 -65.70 19.74
N PRO A 683 42.71 -66.29 19.26
CA PRO A 683 42.93 -66.58 17.83
C PRO A 683 42.64 -68.05 17.45
N LEU A 684 42.34 -68.32 16.16
CA LEU A 684 42.90 -69.46 15.41
C LEU A 684 42.65 -69.38 13.88
N SER A 685 43.77 -69.31 13.14
CA SER A 685 44.15 -70.07 11.92
C SER A 685 43.32 -70.13 10.61
N THR A 686 43.98 -69.61 9.55
CA THR A 686 44.36 -70.21 8.23
C THR A 686 43.39 -70.40 7.06
N ASP A 687 43.92 -70.01 5.88
CA ASP A 687 43.67 -70.46 4.49
C ASP A 687 42.39 -69.94 3.79
N GLU A 688 42.31 -69.59 2.50
CA GLU A 688 43.19 -69.74 1.33
C GLU A 688 42.60 -68.89 0.15
N LYS A 689 43.45 -68.56 -0.83
CA LYS A 689 43.19 -68.36 -2.29
C LYS A 689 42.35 -67.19 -2.85
N ALA A 690 43.04 -66.36 -3.64
CA ALA A 690 42.52 -65.75 -4.89
C ALA A 690 42.54 -66.77 -6.05
N PRO A 691 41.77 -66.59 -7.15
CA PRO A 691 42.38 -65.94 -8.32
C PRO A 691 41.44 -65.19 -9.31
N ASN A 692 42.00 -64.12 -9.88
CA ASN A 692 42.06 -63.67 -11.29
C ASN A 692 40.88 -63.77 -12.30
N SER A 693 40.75 -62.61 -12.98
CA SER A 693 40.60 -62.38 -14.44
C SER A 693 39.18 -62.20 -15.03
N LYS A 694 38.93 -61.02 -15.63
CA LYS A 694 39.05 -60.76 -17.08
C LYS A 694 38.53 -59.35 -17.44
N THR A 695 39.29 -58.69 -18.30
CA THR A 695 39.02 -57.40 -18.94
C THR A 695 38.03 -57.55 -20.12
N ARG A 696 37.11 -56.60 -20.31
CA ARG A 696 36.66 -56.13 -21.64
C ARG A 696 35.91 -54.80 -21.56
N LEU A 697 36.31 -53.86 -22.42
CA LEU A 697 35.65 -52.59 -22.73
C LEU A 697 34.37 -52.80 -23.55
N THR A 698 33.33 -51.98 -23.32
CA THR A 698 32.38 -51.42 -24.33
C THR A 698 31.53 -50.26 -23.72
N PRO A 699 30.89 -49.39 -24.54
CA PRO A 699 30.59 -47.98 -24.22
C PRO A 699 29.07 -47.71 -23.95
N PRO A 700 28.52 -46.48 -24.01
CA PRO A 700 27.58 -45.96 -23.01
C PRO A 700 26.09 -46.28 -23.29
N LEU A 701 25.28 -46.38 -22.25
CA LEU A 701 23.81 -46.44 -22.33
C LEU A 701 23.17 -45.27 -21.58
N LEU A 702 22.79 -44.26 -22.35
CA LEU A 702 21.61 -43.42 -22.08
C LEU A 702 20.37 -44.33 -22.20
N LEU A 703 19.51 -44.35 -21.16
CA LEU A 703 18.10 -44.80 -21.08
C LEU A 703 17.89 -45.56 -19.75
N PRO A 704 17.49 -44.85 -18.66
CA PRO A 704 16.17 -45.14 -18.10
C PRO A 704 15.46 -43.93 -17.42
N ALA A 705 15.71 -42.69 -17.84
CA ALA A 705 15.01 -41.52 -17.26
C ALA A 705 13.61 -41.27 -17.89
N LEU A 706 13.31 -41.85 -19.05
CA LEU A 706 12.07 -41.56 -19.79
C LEU A 706 10.86 -42.45 -19.38
N ALA A 707 11.09 -43.56 -18.67
CA ALA A 707 10.02 -44.47 -18.26
C ALA A 707 9.31 -44.05 -16.96
N MET A 708 9.97 -43.26 -16.11
CA MET A 708 9.40 -42.79 -14.84
C MET A 708 8.49 -41.56 -15.00
N ALA A 709 8.67 -40.77 -16.06
CA ALA A 709 7.86 -39.56 -16.30
C ALA A 709 6.46 -39.85 -16.87
N LEU A 710 6.26 -41.00 -17.54
CA LEU A 710 4.97 -41.38 -18.14
C LEU A 710 4.02 -42.07 -17.15
N ALA A 711 4.52 -42.64 -16.06
CA ALA A 711 3.68 -43.24 -15.03
C ALA A 711 3.01 -42.19 -14.12
N SER A 712 3.64 -41.02 -13.94
CA SER A 712 3.12 -39.93 -13.10
C SER A 712 1.96 -39.18 -13.74
N LEU A 713 1.93 -39.09 -15.07
CA LEU A 713 0.88 -38.38 -15.82
C LEU A 713 -0.44 -39.16 -15.93
N LEU A 714 -0.41 -40.49 -15.80
CA LEU A 714 -1.63 -41.33 -15.85
C LEU A 714 -2.33 -41.48 -14.49
N LEU A 715 -1.67 -41.13 -13.38
CA LEU A 715 -2.26 -41.13 -12.03
C LEU A 715 -2.95 -39.81 -11.66
N LEU A 716 -2.69 -38.73 -12.39
CA LEU A 716 -3.34 -37.43 -12.18
C LEU A 716 -4.66 -37.27 -12.97
N SER A 717 -4.91 -38.12 -13.99
CA SER A 717 -6.15 -38.06 -14.79
C SER A 717 -7.32 -38.86 -14.20
N SER A 718 -7.15 -39.57 -13.08
CA SER A 718 -8.18 -40.41 -12.47
C SER A 718 -8.77 -39.87 -11.15
N LEU A 719 -8.40 -38.66 -10.70
CA LEU A 719 -9.01 -38.01 -9.53
C LEU A 719 -9.99 -36.85 -9.86
N SER A 720 -10.33 -36.62 -11.12
CA SER A 720 -11.27 -35.57 -11.53
C SER A 720 -12.69 -36.08 -11.88
N ILE A 721 -13.06 -37.27 -11.41
CA ILE A 721 -14.45 -37.74 -11.44
C ILE A 721 -14.76 -38.45 -10.12
N LEU A 722 -15.08 -37.66 -9.08
CA LEU A 722 -16.13 -37.94 -8.11
C LEU A 722 -16.57 -36.64 -7.42
#